data_AF-A0A9P5RMU7-F1
#
_entry.id   AF-A0A9P5RMU7-F1
#
_cell.length_a   1.000
_cell.length_b   1.000
_cell.length_c   1.000
_cell.angle_alpha   90.00
_cell.angle_beta   90.00
_cell.angle_gamma   90.00
#
_symmetry.space_group_name_H-M   'P 1'
#
loop_
_entity.id
_entity.type
_entity.pdbx_description
1 polymer ?
#
loop_
_entity_poly.entity_id
_entity_poly.type
_entity_poly.pdbx_seq_one_letter_code
_entity_poly.pdbx_strand_id
1 'polypeptide(L)'
;MKTILTAVLALSCAVGSTLARKYPTSGLYNVDANVHLGDVKGTVAAFGDFNGDKYTDIIMLSDDQTSFSIYLWDHAEWAFSLLPNATVTISQTPPFIITNIVPGDFNHDGKLDVLIMGQTDPVHNPNGELMMRVYLGNIDSGWNEKFITVPSSTAQQPITFDYNGDMLTDLLGYKAEGYQAGVSPLSVWRNIYSPANPDGPIFEVVPMNFTGEAGPACTLSDPHSSAFVDLNGDCLADLFLTCYDAAKQQYSYVVYVNNKDAGFSFGVSGLLPDGAGQVTFADIDGDGAVDMVVPGCDAHGQCSIYVYYNQQIPLCTSKGQKECRQVTNLCVEDPGFSFSVDPDHNTVPGGLVRFPLANVLPEGQRLLLMDPGFKGKLPVSIHVGDYNLDGYPDLLVVSGTPGDNRRPSSATLFQSVLCADETCVPSAVTKKRRSFVKVTDGAEALNLAQDVRAAAFLDLDEDGTVDIMLLRNTNGQQAAGRAITMIHNNYFNDAFFLKTLASNGVSPTWSGPYDTKPAKNGAKPFGVNYPGATFKFTVLDTSGKKRANQVAQYPSSSYMGLSLPYSLFGLGRTNNYVEELFVGVTRNQPEHYTTYSGVIPNSQLIIIPYQAEDESRPPVGGLNATPGAQADPDAVAAAAAAAAAWAENKGGPSEWTLELYVRPGDYVPWVFVTLVTAIAILAGVVVSLNWMEKREDEKERKKALHIINFDAL
;
A
#
# COMPACT_ATOMS: atom_id res chain seq x y z
N MET A 1 -20.80 10.14 -55.25
CA MET A 1 -21.18 9.59 -53.93
C MET A 1 -20.55 8.22 -53.64
N LYS A 2 -20.71 7.20 -54.50
CA LYS A 2 -20.11 5.86 -54.25
C LYS A 2 -18.58 5.87 -54.11
N THR A 3 -17.85 6.69 -54.87
CA THR A 3 -16.38 6.78 -54.84
C THR A 3 -15.82 7.53 -53.63
N ILE A 4 -16.62 8.39 -52.99
CA ILE A 4 -16.22 9.11 -51.76
C ILE A 4 -16.44 8.20 -50.55
N LEU A 5 -17.49 7.38 -50.56
CA LEU A 5 -17.77 6.41 -49.50
C LEU A 5 -16.71 5.30 -49.41
N THR A 6 -16.19 4.81 -50.55
CA THR A 6 -15.09 3.84 -50.55
C THR A 6 -13.74 4.42 -50.11
N ALA A 7 -13.48 5.70 -50.39
CA ALA A 7 -12.25 6.36 -49.93
C ALA A 7 -12.27 6.62 -48.40
N VAL A 8 -13.44 6.95 -47.83
CA VAL A 8 -13.61 7.12 -46.38
C VAL A 8 -13.51 5.77 -45.65
N LEU A 9 -14.08 4.69 -46.19
CA LEU A 9 -13.91 3.35 -45.61
C LEU A 9 -12.47 2.80 -45.73
N ALA A 10 -11.75 3.14 -46.80
CA ALA A 10 -10.36 2.74 -46.98
C ALA A 10 -9.40 3.53 -46.07
N LEU A 11 -9.66 4.82 -45.82
CA LEU A 11 -8.89 5.59 -44.83
C LEU A 11 -9.17 5.13 -43.40
N SER A 12 -10.40 4.73 -43.05
CA SER A 12 -10.68 4.16 -41.72
C SER A 12 -10.05 2.79 -41.50
N CYS A 13 -9.81 2.00 -42.55
CA CYS A 13 -9.09 0.73 -42.45
C CYS A 13 -7.56 0.88 -42.47
N ALA A 14 -7.01 1.91 -43.14
CA ALA A 14 -5.57 2.10 -43.26
C ALA A 14 -4.92 2.79 -42.04
N VAL A 15 -5.70 3.56 -41.26
CA VAL A 15 -5.23 4.14 -39.98
C VAL A 15 -5.29 3.10 -38.84
N GLY A 16 -6.09 2.05 -38.99
CA GLY A 16 -6.24 0.98 -37.98
C GLY A 16 -5.08 -0.02 -37.89
N SER A 17 -4.01 0.13 -38.69
CA SER A 17 -2.95 -0.88 -38.82
C SER A 17 -1.54 -0.41 -38.43
N THR A 18 -1.35 0.81 -37.93
CA THR A 18 -0.02 1.29 -37.47
C THR A 18 0.12 1.41 -35.95
N LEU A 19 -0.92 1.07 -35.19
CA LEU A 19 -0.87 0.89 -33.74
C LEU A 19 -1.30 -0.54 -33.43
N ALA A 20 -0.40 -1.50 -33.68
CA ALA A 20 -0.50 -2.77 -32.99
C ALA A 20 -0.51 -2.43 -31.48
N ARG A 21 -1.57 -2.84 -30.78
CA ARG A 21 -1.60 -2.98 -29.31
C ARG A 21 -0.21 -3.44 -28.86
N LYS A 22 0.48 -2.67 -27.99
CA LYS A 22 1.83 -3.02 -27.46
C LYS A 22 1.84 -4.48 -26.94
N TYR A 23 0.67 -4.98 -26.52
CA TYR A 23 0.40 -6.36 -26.15
C TYR A 23 -0.91 -6.88 -26.80
N PRO A 24 -0.86 -7.85 -27.72
CA PRO A 24 -2.01 -8.21 -28.55
C PRO A 24 -3.07 -9.06 -27.82
N THR A 25 -2.70 -9.72 -26.72
CA THR A 25 -3.58 -10.64 -25.98
C THR A 25 -3.63 -10.28 -24.49
N SER A 26 -4.66 -10.75 -23.79
CA SER A 26 -4.74 -10.64 -22.34
C SER A 26 -3.70 -11.53 -21.68
N GLY A 27 -2.93 -11.01 -20.71
CA GLY A 27 -1.92 -11.79 -20.00
C GLY A 27 -0.79 -10.94 -19.43
N LEU A 28 0.23 -11.62 -18.91
CA LEU A 28 1.43 -11.07 -18.31
C LEU A 28 2.59 -11.03 -19.31
N TYR A 29 3.33 -9.93 -19.33
CA TYR A 29 4.41 -9.68 -20.29
C TYR A 29 5.68 -9.22 -19.60
N ASN A 30 6.82 -9.88 -19.84
CA ASN A 30 8.10 -9.38 -19.37
C ASN A 30 8.47 -8.07 -20.10
N VAL A 31 8.86 -7.05 -19.33
CA VAL A 31 9.22 -5.71 -19.83
C VAL A 31 10.61 -5.25 -19.38
N ASP A 32 11.46 -6.19 -18.94
CA ASP A 32 12.80 -5.93 -18.36
C ASP A 32 13.67 -5.05 -19.26
N ALA A 33 13.60 -5.27 -20.58
CA ALA A 33 14.38 -4.54 -21.57
C ALA A 33 14.07 -3.03 -21.60
N ASN A 34 12.92 -2.61 -21.09
CA ASN A 34 12.47 -1.22 -21.18
C ASN A 34 12.78 -0.41 -19.91
N VAL A 35 12.87 -1.07 -18.74
CA VAL A 35 12.94 -0.37 -17.43
C VAL A 35 14.35 0.01 -16.97
N HIS A 36 15.38 -0.36 -17.74
CA HIS A 36 16.79 0.02 -17.52
C HIS A 36 17.43 -0.43 -16.18
N LEU A 37 16.97 -1.56 -15.62
CA LEU A 37 17.51 -2.14 -14.38
C LEU A 37 18.44 -3.35 -14.57
N GLY A 38 18.72 -3.76 -15.81
CA GLY A 38 19.43 -5.01 -16.12
C GLY A 38 20.86 -5.13 -15.58
N ASP A 39 21.56 -4.00 -15.41
CA ASP A 39 22.95 -3.96 -14.93
C ASP A 39 23.06 -3.60 -13.44
N VAL A 40 21.93 -3.38 -12.75
CA VAL A 40 21.93 -2.97 -11.36
C VAL A 40 22.31 -4.16 -10.46
N LYS A 41 23.25 -3.93 -9.55
CA LYS A 41 23.72 -4.94 -8.59
C LYS A 41 23.16 -4.65 -7.21
N GLY A 42 22.27 -5.52 -6.74
CA GLY A 42 21.66 -5.37 -5.42
C GLY A 42 20.26 -5.93 -5.38
N THR A 43 19.50 -5.54 -4.37
CA THR A 43 18.08 -5.87 -4.21
C THR A 43 17.27 -4.60 -4.03
N VAL A 44 16.03 -4.58 -4.53
CA VAL A 44 15.08 -3.53 -4.12
C VAL A 44 14.76 -3.77 -2.66
N ALA A 45 14.94 -2.74 -1.84
CA ALA A 45 14.72 -2.78 -0.40
C ALA A 45 13.39 -2.16 0.00
N ALA A 46 12.97 -1.11 -0.71
CA ALA A 46 11.71 -0.41 -0.45
C ALA A 46 11.27 0.42 -1.67
N PHE A 47 10.00 0.84 -1.64
CA PHE A 47 9.41 1.81 -2.57
C PHE A 47 9.20 3.16 -1.86
N GLY A 48 9.15 4.25 -2.63
CA GLY A 48 8.83 5.57 -2.09
C GLY A 48 8.63 6.61 -3.20
N ASP A 49 8.36 7.86 -2.83
CA ASP A 49 8.36 9.00 -3.74
C ASP A 49 9.45 9.96 -3.25
N PHE A 50 10.67 9.77 -3.73
CA PHE A 50 11.83 10.49 -3.19
C PHE A 50 11.86 11.94 -3.67
N ASN A 51 11.41 12.14 -4.90
CA ASN A 51 11.57 13.41 -5.59
C ASN A 51 10.30 14.29 -5.56
N GLY A 52 9.20 13.77 -5.00
CA GLY A 52 7.96 14.47 -4.74
C GLY A 52 7.03 14.59 -5.95
N ASP A 53 7.24 13.81 -7.02
CA ASP A 53 6.44 13.83 -8.25
C ASP A 53 5.24 12.87 -8.22
N LYS A 54 5.08 12.10 -7.13
CA LYS A 54 4.01 11.12 -6.88
C LYS A 54 4.12 9.84 -7.72
N TYR A 55 5.23 9.65 -8.40
CA TYR A 55 5.56 8.37 -9.01
C TYR A 55 6.35 7.47 -8.05
N THR A 56 6.29 6.17 -8.31
CA THR A 56 6.94 5.17 -7.46
C THR A 56 8.41 5.04 -7.81
N ASP A 57 9.27 5.62 -6.99
CA ASP A 57 10.72 5.45 -7.00
C ASP A 57 11.12 4.17 -6.24
N ILE A 58 12.32 3.64 -6.52
CA ILE A 58 12.85 2.44 -5.84
C ILE A 58 14.11 2.77 -5.04
N ILE A 59 14.20 2.18 -3.85
CA ILE A 59 15.38 2.22 -2.99
C ILE A 59 16.13 0.91 -3.14
N MET A 60 17.36 0.99 -3.65
CA MET A 60 18.22 -0.16 -3.93
C MET A 60 19.26 -0.35 -2.83
N LEU A 61 19.40 -1.57 -2.33
CA LEU A 61 20.44 -2.03 -1.41
C LEU A 61 21.51 -2.81 -2.18
N SER A 62 22.79 -2.51 -1.97
CA SER A 62 23.91 -3.18 -2.65
C SER A 62 24.02 -4.67 -2.32
N ASP A 63 24.67 -5.43 -3.20
CA ASP A 63 24.92 -6.88 -3.06
C ASP A 63 26.00 -7.24 -2.01
N ASP A 64 26.59 -6.25 -1.36
CA ASP A 64 27.38 -6.46 -0.15
C ASP A 64 26.64 -6.02 1.13
N GLN A 65 25.47 -5.40 0.98
CA GLN A 65 24.64 -4.78 2.01
C GLN A 65 25.33 -3.65 2.78
N THR A 66 26.21 -2.89 2.14
CA THR A 66 26.92 -1.76 2.76
C THR A 66 26.55 -0.39 2.19
N SER A 67 25.78 -0.36 1.11
CA SER A 67 25.39 0.87 0.42
C SER A 67 23.92 0.83 0.02
N PHE A 68 23.30 2.00 -0.05
CA PHE A 68 21.98 2.16 -0.64
C PHE A 68 21.95 3.32 -1.64
N SER A 69 21.00 3.28 -2.56
CA SER A 69 20.86 4.26 -3.65
C SER A 69 19.39 4.42 -4.04
N ILE A 70 19.07 5.57 -4.64
CA ILE A 70 17.72 5.89 -5.14
C ILE A 70 17.72 5.82 -6.66
N TYR A 71 16.72 5.14 -7.22
CA TYR A 71 16.42 5.17 -8.64
C TYR A 71 15.07 5.81 -8.85
N LEU A 72 15.03 6.88 -9.65
CA LEU A 72 13.83 7.63 -9.95
C LEU A 72 13.10 7.03 -11.14
N TRP A 73 11.77 6.94 -11.06
CA TRP A 73 10.95 6.56 -12.20
C TRP A 73 10.74 7.75 -13.14
N ASP A 74 11.10 7.59 -14.41
CA ASP A 74 10.72 8.51 -15.47
C ASP A 74 9.61 7.89 -16.31
N HIS A 75 8.38 8.35 -16.07
CA HIS A 75 7.20 7.84 -16.76
C HIS A 75 7.22 8.12 -18.28
N ALA A 76 7.86 9.21 -18.74
CA ALA A 76 7.93 9.53 -20.16
C ALA A 76 8.94 8.66 -20.90
N GLU A 77 10.08 8.38 -20.28
CA GLU A 77 11.13 7.52 -20.83
C GLU A 77 10.89 6.03 -20.53
N TRP A 78 9.92 5.70 -19.66
CA TRP A 78 9.60 4.35 -19.21
C TRP A 78 10.78 3.64 -18.54
N ALA A 79 11.60 4.37 -17.80
CA ALA A 79 12.87 3.87 -17.28
C ALA A 79 13.16 4.35 -15.87
N PHE A 80 13.84 3.50 -15.10
CA PHE A 80 14.47 3.90 -13.84
C PHE A 80 15.84 4.51 -14.09
N SER A 81 16.12 5.63 -13.44
CA SER A 81 17.40 6.32 -13.52
C SER A 81 18.04 6.47 -12.13
N LEU A 82 19.30 6.05 -11.99
CA LEU A 82 20.05 6.23 -10.75
C LEU A 82 20.18 7.73 -10.45
N LEU A 83 19.84 8.14 -9.23
CA LEU A 83 20.14 9.47 -8.69
C LEU A 83 21.49 9.42 -7.96
N PRO A 84 22.61 9.85 -8.58
CA PRO A 84 23.94 9.58 -8.04
C PRO A 84 24.19 10.29 -6.70
N ASN A 85 23.64 11.49 -6.53
CA ASN A 85 23.78 12.28 -5.30
C ASN A 85 23.04 11.66 -4.10
N ALA A 86 22.11 10.73 -4.35
CA ALA A 86 21.38 10.02 -3.32
C ALA A 86 21.97 8.61 -3.03
N THR A 87 23.20 8.34 -3.48
CA THR A 87 23.92 7.10 -3.16
C THR A 87 24.75 7.27 -1.89
N VAL A 88 24.53 6.39 -0.91
CA VAL A 88 25.24 6.39 0.37
C VAL A 88 25.98 5.06 0.53
N THR A 89 27.27 5.13 0.86
CA THR A 89 28.10 3.96 1.20
C THR A 89 28.53 4.06 2.66
N ILE A 90 28.18 3.07 3.47
CA ILE A 90 28.47 3.05 4.90
C ILE A 90 29.79 2.30 5.14
N SER A 91 30.90 3.02 5.00
CA SER A 91 32.24 2.50 5.27
C SER A 91 32.70 2.84 6.68
N GLN A 92 32.65 1.86 7.59
CA GLN A 92 33.09 2.02 8.98
C GLN A 92 33.69 0.74 9.56
N THR A 93 34.35 0.87 10.72
CA THR A 93 34.87 -0.25 11.51
C THR A 93 34.40 -0.09 12.96
N PRO A 94 33.69 -1.06 13.55
CA PRO A 94 33.26 -2.34 12.95
C PRO A 94 32.27 -2.15 11.78
N PRO A 95 32.14 -3.15 10.87
CA PRO A 95 31.23 -3.08 9.73
C PRO A 95 29.78 -2.74 10.13
N PHE A 96 29.05 -2.14 9.19
CA PHE A 96 27.60 -1.93 9.29
C PHE A 96 26.96 -2.63 8.10
N ILE A 97 26.36 -3.80 8.34
CA ILE A 97 25.64 -4.57 7.34
C ILE A 97 24.16 -4.20 7.43
N ILE A 98 23.64 -3.54 6.40
CA ILE A 98 22.26 -3.09 6.32
C ILE A 98 21.34 -4.30 6.22
N THR A 99 20.38 -4.41 7.14
CA THR A 99 19.40 -5.50 7.21
C THR A 99 17.97 -5.03 6.96
N ASN A 100 17.68 -3.73 7.07
CA ASN A 100 16.41 -3.14 6.71
C ASN A 100 16.56 -1.66 6.32
N ILE A 101 15.69 -1.18 5.44
CA ILE A 101 15.56 0.22 5.03
C ILE A 101 14.08 0.59 5.08
N VAL A 102 13.74 1.56 5.91
CA VAL A 102 12.35 1.98 6.11
C VAL A 102 12.16 3.40 5.59
N PRO A 103 11.44 3.59 4.47
CA PRO A 103 11.02 4.91 4.00
C PRO A 103 9.99 5.53 4.96
N GLY A 104 10.05 6.84 5.13
CA GLY A 104 9.07 7.61 5.90
C GLY A 104 9.42 9.09 5.90
N ASP A 105 8.63 9.91 6.56
CA ASP A 105 8.97 11.32 6.83
C ASP A 105 9.11 11.46 8.35
N PHE A 106 10.37 11.44 8.81
CA PHE A 106 10.69 11.36 10.23
C PHE A 106 10.83 12.75 10.86
N ASN A 107 11.15 13.77 10.06
CA ASN A 107 11.23 15.16 10.49
C ASN A 107 9.96 15.99 10.18
N HIS A 108 8.94 15.36 9.59
CA HIS A 108 7.65 15.98 9.24
C HIS A 108 7.80 17.18 8.27
N ASP A 109 8.74 17.07 7.32
CA ASP A 109 9.05 18.15 6.37
C ASP A 109 8.48 17.92 4.95
N GLY A 110 7.69 16.86 4.80
CA GLY A 110 7.00 16.50 3.57
C GLY A 110 7.87 15.77 2.54
N LYS A 111 9.12 15.44 2.87
CA LYS A 111 10.06 14.74 1.97
C LYS A 111 10.32 13.33 2.46
N LEU A 112 10.80 12.48 1.55
CA LEU A 112 11.13 11.11 1.89
C LEU A 112 12.47 11.01 2.61
N ASP A 113 12.42 10.66 3.88
CA ASP A 113 13.55 10.23 4.69
C ASP A 113 13.69 8.70 4.67
N VAL A 114 14.79 8.19 5.21
CA VAL A 114 14.96 6.76 5.45
C VAL A 114 15.55 6.45 6.81
N LEU A 115 14.98 5.45 7.48
CA LEU A 115 15.55 4.79 8.64
C LEU A 115 16.32 3.55 8.17
N ILE A 116 17.64 3.60 8.34
CA ILE A 116 18.56 2.52 7.99
C ILE A 116 18.88 1.71 9.26
N MET A 117 18.67 0.40 9.17
CA MET A 117 18.96 -0.54 10.25
C MET A 117 20.04 -1.53 9.82
N GLY A 118 20.99 -1.81 10.71
CA GLY A 118 22.05 -2.77 10.40
C GLY A 118 22.77 -3.33 11.61
N GLN A 119 23.47 -4.43 11.39
CA GLN A 119 24.22 -5.16 12.41
C GLN A 119 25.70 -5.26 12.01
N THR A 120 26.57 -5.51 12.98
CA THR A 120 28.00 -5.68 12.69
C THR A 120 28.31 -6.98 11.93
N ASP A 121 27.69 -8.09 12.33
CA ASP A 121 27.90 -9.40 11.73
C ASP A 121 26.62 -10.25 11.85
N PRO A 122 25.58 -9.94 11.04
CA PRO A 122 24.31 -10.65 11.10
C PRO A 122 24.40 -12.11 10.65
N VAL A 123 25.52 -12.54 10.06
CA VAL A 123 25.73 -13.94 9.63
C VAL A 123 26.14 -14.81 10.81
N HIS A 124 27.12 -14.36 11.60
CA HIS A 124 27.62 -15.14 12.74
C HIS A 124 26.96 -14.77 14.06
N ASN A 125 26.38 -13.57 14.16
CA ASN A 125 25.63 -13.10 15.32
C ASN A 125 24.26 -12.52 14.89
N PRO A 126 23.32 -13.38 14.44
CA PRO A 126 22.03 -12.93 13.92
C PRO A 126 21.16 -12.22 14.97
N ASN A 127 21.40 -12.47 16.26
CA ASN A 127 20.68 -11.83 17.36
C ASN A 127 21.45 -10.64 17.97
N GLY A 128 22.49 -10.14 17.29
CA GLY A 128 23.28 -9.00 17.73
C GLY A 128 22.50 -7.68 17.74
N GLU A 129 23.10 -6.66 18.34
CA GLU A 129 22.56 -5.30 18.37
C GLU A 129 22.23 -4.78 16.95
N LEU A 130 21.01 -4.25 16.79
CA LEU A 130 20.56 -3.58 15.58
C LEU A 130 20.76 -2.07 15.73
N MET A 131 21.82 -1.57 15.11
CA MET A 131 22.13 -0.14 15.05
C MET A 131 21.16 0.55 14.08
N MET A 132 20.74 1.77 14.42
CA MET A 132 19.73 2.51 13.67
C MET A 132 20.17 3.95 13.36
N ARG A 133 19.90 4.41 12.14
CA ARG A 133 20.26 5.75 11.64
C ARG A 133 19.15 6.32 10.78
N VAL A 134 18.83 7.60 10.97
CA VAL A 134 17.93 8.33 10.06
C VAL A 134 18.76 9.19 9.11
N TYR A 135 18.50 9.06 7.82
CA TYR A 135 19.00 9.95 6.78
C TYR A 135 17.84 10.82 6.30
N LEU A 136 17.98 12.12 6.51
CA LEU A 136 16.97 13.09 6.11
C LEU A 136 17.09 13.39 4.61
N GLY A 137 15.98 13.29 3.89
CA GLY A 137 15.87 13.46 2.46
C GLY A 137 15.98 14.93 2.04
N ASN A 138 16.57 15.13 0.87
CA ASN A 138 16.61 16.42 0.21
C ASN A 138 16.41 16.22 -1.30
N ILE A 139 15.29 16.73 -1.82
CA ILE A 139 14.90 16.53 -3.23
C ILE A 139 15.98 17.04 -4.20
N ASP A 140 16.71 18.10 -3.85
CA ASP A 140 17.71 18.71 -4.72
C ASP A 140 19.11 18.08 -4.55
N SER A 141 19.52 17.75 -3.31
CA SER A 141 20.87 17.25 -3.00
C SER A 141 20.96 15.76 -2.69
N GLY A 142 19.86 15.02 -2.70
CA GLY A 142 19.79 13.63 -2.27
C GLY A 142 19.55 13.54 -0.76
N TRP A 143 20.61 13.63 0.04
CA TRP A 143 20.50 13.51 1.49
C TRP A 143 21.12 14.72 2.19
N ASN A 144 20.66 15.00 3.41
CA ASN A 144 21.39 15.89 4.31
C ASN A 144 22.78 15.30 4.63
N GLU A 145 23.78 16.16 4.80
CA GLU A 145 25.20 15.74 4.94
C GLU A 145 25.46 14.83 6.14
N LYS A 146 24.62 14.92 7.18
CA LYS A 146 24.74 14.16 8.42
C LYS A 146 23.51 13.31 8.63
N PHE A 147 23.75 12.05 9.00
CA PHE A 147 22.70 11.18 9.52
C PHE A 147 22.51 11.42 11.03
N ILE A 148 21.32 11.12 11.52
CA ILE A 148 20.96 11.15 12.92
C ILE A 148 21.10 9.74 13.49
N THR A 149 21.81 9.60 14.61
CA THR A 149 21.93 8.31 15.30
C THR A 149 20.69 8.06 16.16
N VAL A 150 20.12 6.87 16.06
CA VAL A 150 18.95 6.44 16.85
C VAL A 150 19.39 5.39 17.86
N PRO A 151 18.89 5.40 19.12
CA PRO A 151 19.19 4.36 20.09
C PRO A 151 18.91 2.95 19.53
N SER A 152 19.86 2.02 19.65
CA SER A 152 19.78 0.71 19.04
C SER A 152 18.62 -0.17 19.55
N SER A 153 18.12 -1.05 18.70
CA SER A 153 17.12 -2.05 19.02
C SER A 153 17.70 -3.47 18.92
N THR A 154 16.90 -4.47 19.26
CA THR A 154 17.23 -5.89 19.04
C THR A 154 17.10 -6.30 17.58
N ALA A 155 17.67 -7.44 17.20
CA ALA A 155 17.55 -8.02 15.86
C ALA A 155 16.10 -8.33 15.39
N GLN A 156 15.13 -8.37 16.32
CA GLN A 156 13.70 -8.47 16.00
C GLN A 156 13.18 -7.28 15.18
N GLN A 157 13.94 -6.19 15.03
CA GLN A 157 13.57 -4.96 14.30
C GLN A 157 12.35 -4.25 14.90
N PRO A 158 12.31 -2.91 14.90
CA PRO A 158 11.08 -2.21 15.25
C PRO A 158 10.17 -2.02 14.02
N ILE A 159 8.89 -1.80 14.26
CA ILE A 159 7.91 -1.32 13.26
C ILE A 159 7.68 0.18 13.42
N THR A 160 7.26 0.84 12.35
CA THR A 160 6.75 2.22 12.37
C THR A 160 5.26 2.25 12.73
N PHE A 161 4.87 3.18 13.57
CA PHE A 161 3.48 3.45 13.96
C PHE A 161 3.36 4.88 14.50
N ASP A 162 2.19 5.26 15.02
CA ASP A 162 2.00 6.52 15.75
C ASP A 162 1.44 6.20 17.13
N TYR A 163 2.26 6.50 18.12
CA TYR A 163 2.07 6.12 19.50
C TYR A 163 1.09 7.02 20.23
N ASN A 164 1.10 8.33 19.94
CA ASN A 164 0.37 9.36 20.68
C ASN A 164 -0.69 10.09 19.84
N GLY A 165 -0.81 9.74 18.56
CA GLY A 165 -1.74 10.30 17.61
C GLY A 165 -1.37 11.72 17.15
N ASP A 166 -0.09 12.06 17.15
CA ASP A 166 0.39 13.36 16.66
C ASP A 166 0.79 13.35 15.18
N MET A 167 0.63 12.21 14.49
CA MET A 167 0.99 11.95 13.09
C MET A 167 2.49 11.97 12.81
N LEU A 168 3.35 12.08 13.82
CA LEU A 168 4.78 11.82 13.67
C LEU A 168 5.02 10.30 13.64
N THR A 169 6.04 9.89 12.90
CA THR A 169 6.37 8.46 12.79
C THR A 169 7.19 8.03 14.00
N ASP A 170 6.61 7.22 14.87
CA ASP A 170 7.23 6.54 16.02
C ASP A 170 7.70 5.12 15.65
N LEU A 171 8.49 4.50 16.54
CA LEU A 171 8.89 3.10 16.39
C LEU A 171 8.50 2.24 17.60
N LEU A 172 8.13 0.99 17.38
CA LEU A 172 7.84 -0.01 18.42
C LEU A 172 8.74 -1.24 18.28
N GLY A 173 9.39 -1.66 19.36
CA GLY A 173 10.25 -2.84 19.38
C GLY A 173 10.95 -3.05 20.73
N TYR A 174 12.03 -3.83 20.78
CA TYR A 174 12.83 -3.97 22.00
C TYR A 174 14.11 -3.15 21.93
N LYS A 175 14.38 -2.34 22.96
CA LYS A 175 15.65 -1.64 23.13
C LYS A 175 16.78 -2.65 23.31
N ALA A 176 17.92 -2.47 22.63
CA ALA A 176 19.05 -3.40 22.73
C ALA A 176 19.68 -3.43 24.13
N GLU A 177 19.86 -2.26 24.73
CA GLU A 177 20.51 -2.11 26.03
C GLU A 177 19.68 -2.77 27.14
N GLY A 178 20.27 -3.76 27.81
CA GLY A 178 19.62 -4.46 28.91
C GLY A 178 18.51 -5.44 28.50
N TYR A 179 18.36 -5.72 27.19
CA TYR A 179 17.36 -6.67 26.70
C TYR A 179 17.57 -8.06 27.28
N GLN A 180 16.48 -8.66 27.75
CA GLN A 180 16.40 -10.05 28.18
C GLN A 180 15.14 -10.68 27.57
N ALA A 181 15.33 -11.71 26.76
CA ALA A 181 14.25 -12.40 26.08
C ALA A 181 13.20 -12.92 27.07
N GLY A 182 11.92 -12.67 26.80
CA GLY A 182 10.80 -13.08 27.65
C GLY A 182 10.62 -12.27 28.95
N VAL A 183 11.48 -11.27 29.21
CA VAL A 183 11.43 -10.44 30.43
C VAL A 183 11.27 -8.96 30.09
N SER A 184 12.01 -8.46 29.11
CA SER A 184 11.98 -7.05 28.74
C SER A 184 10.63 -6.66 28.12
N PRO A 185 10.02 -5.53 28.53
CA PRO A 185 8.83 -5.00 27.89
C PRO A 185 9.16 -4.37 26.54
N LEU A 186 8.14 -4.16 25.72
CA LEU A 186 8.26 -3.36 24.51
C LEU A 186 8.60 -1.90 24.85
N SER A 187 9.41 -1.31 23.99
CA SER A 187 9.86 0.07 24.04
C SER A 187 9.36 0.82 22.80
N VAL A 188 9.10 2.10 22.98
CA VAL A 188 8.70 3.03 21.94
C VAL A 188 9.82 4.05 21.75
N TRP A 189 10.28 4.21 20.51
CA TRP A 189 11.06 5.37 20.10
C TRP A 189 10.06 6.44 19.73
N ARG A 190 9.72 7.29 20.71
CA ARG A 190 8.79 8.39 20.52
C ARG A 190 9.48 9.50 19.75
N ASN A 191 8.91 9.90 18.64
CA ASN A 191 9.39 10.99 17.81
C ASN A 191 9.18 12.30 18.56
N ILE A 192 10.28 13.02 18.77
CA ILE A 192 10.32 14.30 19.47
C ILE A 192 10.94 15.38 18.58
N TYR A 193 10.96 15.15 17.27
CA TYR A 193 11.52 16.10 16.33
C TYR A 193 10.89 17.47 16.52
N SER A 194 11.74 18.49 16.51
CA SER A 194 11.29 19.87 16.51
C SER A 194 12.12 20.65 15.50
N PRO A 195 11.48 21.38 14.56
CA PRO A 195 12.18 22.26 13.65
C PRO A 195 13.02 23.36 14.34
N ALA A 196 12.69 23.69 15.60
CA ALA A 196 13.45 24.64 16.42
C ALA A 196 14.82 24.09 16.87
N ASN A 197 15.00 22.77 16.85
CA ASN A 197 16.24 22.09 17.20
C ASN A 197 16.55 20.98 16.18
N PRO A 198 16.89 21.34 14.92
CA PRO A 198 17.02 20.39 13.83
C PRO A 198 18.22 19.44 13.99
N ASP A 199 19.22 19.82 14.79
CA ASP A 199 20.39 18.98 15.13
C ASP A 199 20.16 18.12 16.40
N GLY A 200 18.97 18.19 17.01
CA GLY A 200 18.61 17.45 18.21
C GLY A 200 18.36 15.95 17.97
N PRO A 201 18.13 15.17 19.04
CA PRO A 201 17.64 13.80 18.89
C PRO A 201 16.24 13.83 18.27
N ILE A 202 16.00 12.91 17.33
CA ILE A 202 14.69 12.72 16.70
C ILE A 202 13.78 11.79 17.51
N PHE A 203 14.38 10.91 18.33
CA PHE A 203 13.67 9.95 19.17
C PHE A 203 14.13 10.00 20.62
N GLU A 204 13.18 9.81 21.53
CA GLU A 204 13.43 9.35 22.90
C GLU A 204 12.83 7.97 23.12
N VAL A 205 13.43 7.15 23.99
CA VAL A 205 12.95 5.79 24.24
C VAL A 205 12.14 5.76 25.52
N VAL A 206 10.86 5.42 25.41
CA VAL A 206 9.90 5.26 26.51
C VAL A 206 9.35 3.84 26.55
N PRO A 207 8.87 3.32 27.69
CA PRO A 207 8.18 2.03 27.71
C PRO A 207 6.84 2.12 26.94
N MET A 208 6.45 1.04 26.29
CA MET A 208 5.12 0.93 25.69
C MET A 208 4.04 0.96 26.78
N ASN A 209 2.99 1.76 26.57
CA ASN A 209 1.88 1.93 27.50
C ASN A 209 0.67 1.09 27.07
N PHE A 210 0.57 -0.12 27.64
CA PHE A 210 -0.64 -0.94 27.54
C PHE A 210 -1.57 -0.65 28.72
N THR A 211 -2.85 -0.48 28.44
CA THR A 211 -3.88 -0.11 29.42
C THR A 211 -4.99 -1.17 29.49
N GLY A 212 -5.87 -1.05 30.47
CA GLY A 212 -6.98 -2.00 30.66
C GLY A 212 -6.52 -3.36 31.18
N GLU A 213 -7.18 -4.43 30.72
CA GLU A 213 -6.86 -5.80 31.10
C GLU A 213 -5.52 -6.23 30.48
N ALA A 214 -4.73 -6.99 31.26
CA ALA A 214 -3.48 -7.54 30.77
C ALA A 214 -3.75 -8.59 29.69
N GLY A 215 -3.23 -8.36 28.49
CA GLY A 215 -3.19 -9.36 27.43
C GLY A 215 -2.28 -10.54 27.79
N PRO A 216 -2.31 -11.62 26.99
CA PRO A 216 -1.40 -12.75 27.19
C PRO A 216 0.06 -12.32 27.01
N ALA A 217 0.97 -13.01 27.70
CA ALA A 217 2.40 -12.75 27.57
C ALA A 217 2.85 -12.90 26.11
N CYS A 218 3.46 -11.85 25.57
CA CYS A 218 3.92 -11.80 24.18
C CYS A 218 5.41 -11.46 24.15
N THR A 219 6.23 -12.40 23.68
CA THR A 219 7.57 -12.11 23.18
C THR A 219 7.49 -12.05 21.66
N LEU A 220 7.88 -10.92 21.05
CA LEU A 220 7.81 -10.81 19.58
C LEU A 220 8.57 -11.95 18.94
N SER A 221 7.94 -12.59 17.96
CA SER A 221 8.60 -13.61 17.14
C SER A 221 9.78 -13.01 16.38
N ASP A 222 10.69 -13.85 15.92
CA ASP A 222 11.89 -13.40 15.22
C ASP A 222 12.18 -14.30 14.00
N PRO A 223 11.69 -13.94 12.80
CA PRO A 223 11.06 -12.66 12.47
C PRO A 223 9.60 -12.51 12.97
N HIS A 224 9.12 -11.27 13.12
CA HIS A 224 7.71 -10.96 13.40
C HIS A 224 6.96 -10.33 12.23
N SER A 225 5.64 -10.29 12.33
CA SER A 225 4.71 -9.66 11.39
C SER A 225 3.85 -8.60 12.05
N SER A 226 4.39 -7.98 13.11
CA SER A 226 3.70 -6.88 13.80
C SER A 226 3.27 -5.80 12.81
N ALA A 227 2.08 -5.26 13.03
CA ALA A 227 1.44 -4.33 12.10
C ALA A 227 0.56 -3.30 12.83
N PHE A 228 0.33 -2.18 12.17
CA PHE A 228 -0.54 -1.09 12.61
C PHE A 228 -1.69 -0.93 11.62
N VAL A 229 -2.87 -1.43 11.98
CA VAL A 229 -4.00 -1.64 11.08
C VAL A 229 -5.33 -1.62 11.85
N ASP A 230 -6.38 -1.00 11.29
CA ASP A 230 -7.73 -0.97 11.90
C ASP A 230 -8.36 -2.38 11.89
N LEU A 231 -8.53 -2.98 13.07
CA LEU A 231 -9.05 -4.35 13.24
C LEU A 231 -10.39 -4.42 13.97
N ASN A 232 -10.78 -3.39 14.73
CA ASN A 232 -12.10 -3.28 15.36
C ASN A 232 -13.14 -2.57 14.45
N GLY A 233 -12.68 -1.92 13.40
CA GLY A 233 -13.44 -1.29 12.34
C GLY A 233 -13.88 0.17 12.58
N ASP A 234 -13.26 0.89 13.50
CA ASP A 234 -13.53 2.30 13.79
C ASP A 234 -12.74 3.30 12.92
N CYS A 235 -11.96 2.83 11.95
CA CYS A 235 -11.06 3.61 11.10
C CYS A 235 -9.84 4.21 11.83
N LEU A 236 -9.53 3.76 13.04
CA LEU A 236 -8.30 4.03 13.77
C LEU A 236 -7.42 2.79 13.72
N ALA A 237 -6.13 2.93 13.41
CA ALA A 237 -5.25 1.76 13.40
C ALA A 237 -5.02 1.20 14.81
N ASP A 238 -5.18 -0.12 14.92
CA ASP A 238 -4.88 -0.93 16.09
C ASP A 238 -3.49 -1.56 15.97
N LEU A 239 -2.96 -2.06 17.09
CA LEU A 239 -1.66 -2.72 17.11
C LEU A 239 -1.80 -4.24 17.09
N PHE A 240 -1.30 -4.87 16.04
CA PHE A 240 -1.16 -6.31 15.90
C PHE A 240 0.27 -6.75 16.18
N LEU A 241 0.46 -7.76 17.03
CA LEU A 241 1.76 -8.33 17.37
C LEU A 241 1.77 -9.84 17.11
N THR A 242 2.82 -10.36 16.46
CA THR A 242 3.07 -11.81 16.41
C THR A 242 4.04 -12.20 17.51
N CYS A 243 3.66 -13.22 18.28
CA CYS A 243 4.41 -13.69 19.42
C CYS A 243 4.89 -15.12 19.21
N TYR A 244 5.99 -15.48 19.85
CA TYR A 244 6.49 -16.85 19.86
C TYR A 244 6.81 -17.30 21.29
N ASP A 245 6.17 -18.39 21.71
CA ASP A 245 6.46 -19.07 22.98
C ASP A 245 7.46 -20.20 22.72
N ALA A 246 8.72 -19.96 23.06
CA ALA A 246 9.80 -20.95 22.86
C ALA A 246 9.63 -22.22 23.71
N ALA A 247 8.96 -22.15 24.86
CA ALA A 247 8.73 -23.30 25.72
C ALA A 247 7.67 -24.24 25.12
N LYS A 248 6.65 -23.67 24.47
CA LYS A 248 5.60 -24.42 23.78
C LYS A 248 5.87 -24.65 22.29
N GLN A 249 6.89 -24.00 21.73
CA GLN A 249 7.19 -23.99 20.30
C GLN A 249 5.99 -23.52 19.46
N GLN A 250 5.29 -22.48 19.92
CA GLN A 250 4.00 -22.07 19.39
C GLN A 250 3.98 -20.59 19.00
N TYR A 251 3.43 -20.32 17.81
CA TYR A 251 3.15 -18.96 17.34
C TYR A 251 1.74 -18.54 17.74
N SER A 252 1.61 -17.29 18.16
CA SER A 252 0.33 -16.66 18.49
C SER A 252 0.31 -15.23 18.01
N TYR A 253 -0.85 -14.61 18.05
CA TYR A 253 -1.00 -13.18 17.82
C TYR A 253 -1.75 -12.53 18.98
N VAL A 254 -1.52 -11.23 19.15
CA VAL A 254 -2.24 -10.37 20.09
C VAL A 254 -2.58 -9.07 19.41
N VAL A 255 -3.81 -8.61 19.59
CA VAL A 255 -4.32 -7.32 19.11
C VAL A 255 -4.55 -6.42 20.31
N TYR A 256 -4.03 -5.21 20.23
CA TYR A 256 -4.32 -4.12 21.16
C TYR A 256 -5.07 -3.01 20.43
N VAL A 257 -6.25 -2.66 20.94
CA VAL A 257 -7.12 -1.61 20.41
C VAL A 257 -6.56 -0.24 20.79
N ASN A 258 -6.54 0.68 19.84
CA ASN A 258 -6.07 2.04 20.05
C ASN A 258 -7.16 2.92 20.68
N ASN A 259 -6.99 3.31 21.95
CA ASN A 259 -7.93 4.19 22.65
C ASN A 259 -7.42 5.65 22.75
N LYS A 260 -6.59 6.09 21.80
CA LYS A 260 -6.03 7.45 21.75
C LYS A 260 -5.27 7.79 23.05
N ASP A 261 -5.63 8.87 23.73
CA ASP A 261 -5.04 9.29 25.01
C ASP A 261 -5.09 8.21 26.11
N ALA A 262 -6.06 7.30 26.06
CA ALA A 262 -6.17 6.21 27.03
C ALA A 262 -5.21 5.04 26.73
N GLY A 263 -4.39 5.13 25.68
CA GLY A 263 -3.40 4.13 25.30
C GLY A 263 -3.98 2.89 24.63
N PHE A 264 -3.20 1.82 24.58
CA PHE A 264 -3.55 0.60 23.85
C PHE A 264 -4.07 -0.48 24.79
N SER A 265 -5.33 -0.88 24.64
CA SER A 265 -5.94 -1.91 25.51
C SER A 265 -6.01 -3.26 24.82
N PHE A 266 -5.89 -4.35 25.56
CA PHE A 266 -6.07 -5.69 25.00
C PHE A 266 -7.45 -5.83 24.33
N GLY A 267 -7.46 -6.33 23.08
CA GLY A 267 -8.68 -6.63 22.33
C GLY A 267 -8.90 -8.14 22.20
N VAL A 268 -8.07 -8.80 21.39
CA VAL A 268 -8.19 -10.24 21.10
C VAL A 268 -6.81 -10.88 20.96
N SER A 269 -6.74 -12.19 21.17
CA SER A 269 -5.55 -13.00 20.86
C SER A 269 -5.96 -14.35 20.30
N GLY A 270 -5.04 -15.05 19.67
CA GLY A 270 -5.27 -16.38 19.15
C GLY A 270 -3.99 -17.06 18.70
N LEU A 271 -4.14 -18.30 18.24
CA LEU A 271 -3.04 -19.13 17.77
C LEU A 271 -2.85 -18.98 16.26
N LEU A 272 -1.59 -18.99 15.85
CA LEU A 272 -1.18 -19.07 14.45
C LEU A 272 -0.83 -20.54 14.11
N PRO A 273 -0.86 -20.94 12.82
CA PRO A 273 -0.58 -22.31 12.44
C PRO A 273 0.88 -22.67 12.71
N ASP A 274 1.15 -23.97 12.85
CA ASP A 274 2.52 -24.47 12.99
C ASP A 274 3.38 -24.02 11.80
N GLY A 275 4.57 -23.51 12.11
CA GLY A 275 5.50 -22.98 11.10
C GLY A 275 4.94 -21.77 10.35
N ALA A 276 4.10 -20.95 11.00
CA ALA A 276 3.63 -19.68 10.46
C ALA A 276 4.79 -18.81 9.97
N GLY A 277 4.64 -18.30 8.74
CA GLY A 277 5.48 -17.26 8.17
C GLY A 277 4.89 -15.87 8.39
N GLN A 278 5.20 -14.94 7.48
CA GLN A 278 4.74 -13.56 7.60
C GLN A 278 3.23 -13.41 7.41
N VAL A 279 2.58 -12.75 8.36
CA VAL A 279 1.16 -12.39 8.28
C VAL A 279 0.98 -11.15 7.40
N THR A 280 0.11 -11.24 6.40
CA THR A 280 -0.30 -10.11 5.54
C THR A 280 -1.78 -9.78 5.76
N PHE A 281 -2.17 -8.53 5.59
CA PHE A 281 -3.51 -8.01 5.89
C PHE A 281 -4.25 -7.59 4.63
N ALA A 282 -5.49 -8.06 4.47
CA ALA A 282 -6.38 -7.64 3.39
C ALA A 282 -7.83 -8.07 3.67
N ASP A 283 -8.81 -7.30 3.21
CA ASP A 283 -10.24 -7.70 3.22
C ASP A 283 -10.49 -8.69 2.07
N ILE A 284 -10.30 -9.99 2.34
CA ILE A 284 -10.23 -11.02 1.31
C ILE A 284 -11.60 -11.29 0.69
N ASP A 285 -12.66 -11.26 1.49
CA ASP A 285 -14.01 -11.52 1.01
C ASP A 285 -14.91 -10.29 0.88
N GLY A 286 -14.36 -9.10 1.13
CA GLY A 286 -15.03 -7.84 0.86
C GLY A 286 -16.24 -7.62 1.74
N ASP A 287 -16.08 -7.88 3.04
CA ASP A 287 -17.11 -7.63 4.04
C ASP A 287 -16.89 -6.31 4.82
N GLY A 288 -15.79 -5.60 4.54
CA GLY A 288 -15.41 -4.34 5.16
C GLY A 288 -14.60 -4.50 6.44
N ALA A 289 -14.10 -5.71 6.73
CA ALA A 289 -13.16 -6.01 7.79
C ALA A 289 -11.84 -6.56 7.21
N VAL A 290 -10.71 -6.12 7.75
CA VAL A 290 -9.40 -6.62 7.32
C VAL A 290 -9.12 -7.99 7.91
N ASP A 291 -8.85 -8.97 7.05
CA ASP A 291 -8.49 -10.34 7.40
C ASP A 291 -6.98 -10.55 7.49
N MET A 292 -6.57 -11.69 8.06
CA MET A 292 -5.16 -12.12 8.06
C MET A 292 -4.94 -13.26 7.06
N VAL A 293 -3.93 -13.11 6.21
CA VAL A 293 -3.41 -14.14 5.31
C VAL A 293 -2.11 -14.67 5.88
N VAL A 294 -2.09 -15.94 6.27
CA VAL A 294 -0.99 -16.56 7.00
C VAL A 294 -0.44 -17.76 6.21
N PRO A 295 0.77 -17.69 5.64
CA PRO A 295 1.46 -18.87 5.14
C PRO A 295 1.94 -19.72 6.32
N GLY A 296 1.85 -21.04 6.21
CA GLY A 296 2.42 -21.95 7.21
C GLY A 296 2.90 -23.24 6.58
N CYS A 297 4.05 -23.73 7.02
CA CYS A 297 4.59 -25.04 6.62
C CYS A 297 4.88 -25.87 7.86
N ASP A 298 4.23 -27.03 7.96
CA ASP A 298 4.42 -27.93 9.10
C ASP A 298 5.82 -28.59 9.11
N ALA A 299 6.13 -29.35 10.16
CA ALA A 299 7.39 -30.07 10.31
C ALA A 299 7.64 -31.14 9.21
N HIS A 300 6.60 -31.59 8.52
CA HIS A 300 6.70 -32.50 7.37
C HIS A 300 6.90 -31.76 6.04
N GLY A 301 6.81 -30.42 6.06
CA GLY A 301 6.91 -29.54 4.92
C GLY A 301 5.64 -29.50 4.07
N GLN A 302 4.49 -29.80 4.64
CA GLN A 302 3.21 -29.53 4.01
C GLN A 302 2.86 -28.06 4.23
N CYS A 303 2.83 -27.29 3.15
CA CYS A 303 2.53 -25.86 3.21
C CYS A 303 1.06 -25.59 2.87
N SER A 304 0.48 -24.62 3.56
CA SER A 304 -0.87 -24.10 3.30
C SER A 304 -0.90 -22.59 3.52
N ILE A 305 -1.84 -21.92 2.86
CA ILE A 305 -2.20 -20.53 3.15
C ILE A 305 -3.49 -20.57 3.96
N TYR A 306 -3.51 -19.90 5.10
CA TYR A 306 -4.66 -19.80 5.99
C TYR A 306 -5.23 -18.38 5.91
N VAL A 307 -6.54 -18.25 5.73
CA VAL A 307 -7.23 -16.95 5.78
C VAL A 307 -8.08 -16.89 7.03
N TYR A 308 -7.63 -16.09 8.00
CA TYR A 308 -8.32 -15.82 9.25
C TYR A 308 -9.23 -14.62 9.04
N TYR A 309 -10.51 -14.91 8.84
CA TYR A 309 -11.48 -13.87 8.62
C TYR A 309 -11.80 -13.10 9.90
N ASN A 310 -11.75 -11.77 9.82
CA ASN A 310 -12.12 -10.86 10.89
C ASN A 310 -13.65 -10.75 10.97
N GLN A 311 -14.23 -11.27 12.04
CA GLN A 311 -15.67 -11.26 12.23
C GLN A 311 -16.06 -9.96 12.92
N GLN A 312 -16.66 -9.05 12.17
CA GLN A 312 -17.25 -7.81 12.67
C GLN A 312 -18.76 -7.75 12.37
N ILE A 313 -19.45 -6.75 12.94
CA ILE A 313 -20.83 -6.42 12.60
C ILE A 313 -20.96 -6.21 11.08
N PRO A 314 -21.95 -6.84 10.43
CA PRO A 314 -22.05 -6.82 8.98
C PRO A 314 -22.56 -5.47 8.45
N LEU A 315 -22.41 -5.23 7.16
CA LEU A 315 -23.09 -4.14 6.47
C LEU A 315 -24.62 -4.36 6.47
N CYS A 316 -25.40 -3.30 6.72
CA CYS A 316 -26.86 -3.38 6.70
C CYS A 316 -27.39 -3.71 5.30
N THR A 317 -28.28 -4.70 5.21
CA THR A 317 -28.89 -5.15 3.95
C THR A 317 -30.28 -4.55 3.71
N SER A 318 -30.92 -4.04 4.77
CA SER A 318 -32.26 -3.46 4.71
C SER A 318 -32.40 -2.28 5.66
N LYS A 319 -33.32 -1.35 5.34
CA LYS A 319 -33.60 -0.19 6.18
C LYS A 319 -34.18 -0.66 7.52
N GLY A 320 -33.58 -0.21 8.62
CA GLY A 320 -34.02 -0.53 9.99
C GLY A 320 -33.48 -1.85 10.56
N GLN A 321 -32.59 -2.56 9.84
CA GLN A 321 -31.79 -3.64 10.43
C GLN A 321 -30.97 -3.09 11.61
N LYS A 322 -30.95 -3.81 12.73
CA LYS A 322 -30.13 -3.52 13.91
C LYS A 322 -28.87 -4.38 13.88
N GLU A 323 -27.84 -3.98 14.63
CA GLU A 323 -26.56 -4.72 14.73
C GLU A 323 -25.85 -4.86 13.38
N CYS A 324 -25.77 -3.75 12.65
CA CYS A 324 -25.08 -3.67 11.37
C CYS A 324 -24.56 -2.26 11.12
N ARG A 325 -23.53 -2.11 10.28
CA ARG A 325 -23.01 -0.82 9.84
C ARG A 325 -23.87 -0.25 8.73
N GLN A 326 -24.22 1.02 8.84
CA GLN A 326 -24.91 1.74 7.77
C GLN A 326 -23.91 2.06 6.67
N VAL A 327 -24.35 2.08 5.41
CA VAL A 327 -23.49 2.46 4.28
C VAL A 327 -22.95 3.87 4.41
N THR A 328 -23.66 4.75 5.13
CA THR A 328 -23.26 6.13 5.41
C THR A 328 -22.45 6.30 6.69
N ASN A 329 -22.08 5.19 7.35
CA ASN A 329 -21.32 5.21 8.59
C ASN A 329 -20.56 3.89 8.76
N LEU A 330 -19.42 3.77 8.06
CA LEU A 330 -18.58 2.57 8.07
C LEU A 330 -17.53 2.56 9.20
N CYS A 331 -17.16 3.74 9.72
CA CYS A 331 -16.19 3.90 10.81
C CYS A 331 -16.89 3.77 12.17
N VAL A 332 -17.37 2.56 12.47
CA VAL A 332 -18.08 2.26 13.72
C VAL A 332 -17.40 1.07 14.36
N GLU A 333 -16.86 1.27 15.56
CA GLU A 333 -16.23 0.21 16.35
C GLU A 333 -17.14 -1.02 16.49
N ASP A 334 -16.54 -2.18 16.40
CA ASP A 334 -17.11 -3.43 16.88
C ASP A 334 -16.27 -3.97 18.04
N PRO A 335 -16.67 -3.74 19.30
CA PRO A 335 -15.97 -4.29 20.46
C PRO A 335 -15.97 -5.82 20.50
N GLY A 336 -16.86 -6.48 19.75
CA GLY A 336 -16.97 -7.93 19.64
C GLY A 336 -16.17 -8.54 18.50
N PHE A 337 -15.31 -7.76 17.83
CA PHE A 337 -14.51 -8.27 16.72
C PHE A 337 -13.69 -9.49 17.14
N SER A 338 -13.60 -10.47 16.26
CA SER A 338 -12.87 -11.70 16.58
C SER A 338 -12.35 -12.38 15.32
N PHE A 339 -11.25 -13.09 15.47
CA PHE A 339 -10.77 -14.01 14.44
C PHE A 339 -11.13 -15.43 14.84
N SER A 340 -11.46 -16.24 13.85
CA SER A 340 -11.97 -17.59 14.05
C SER A 340 -10.83 -18.55 14.40
N VAL A 341 -10.54 -18.82 15.67
CA VAL A 341 -9.57 -19.88 16.04
C VAL A 341 -9.87 -20.52 17.40
N ASP A 342 -9.89 -21.86 17.44
CA ASP A 342 -9.74 -22.70 18.65
C ASP A 342 -8.99 -24.01 18.26
N PRO A 343 -8.45 -24.80 19.22
CA PRO A 343 -7.07 -25.33 19.24
C PRO A 343 -6.70 -26.35 18.17
N ASP A 344 -7.67 -27.01 17.54
CA ASP A 344 -7.41 -28.14 16.64
C ASP A 344 -7.45 -27.78 15.15
N HIS A 345 -7.55 -26.47 14.82
CA HIS A 345 -7.58 -25.95 13.45
C HIS A 345 -8.72 -26.50 12.56
N ASN A 346 -9.65 -27.28 13.12
CA ASN A 346 -10.60 -28.08 12.35
C ASN A 346 -12.06 -28.00 12.79
N THR A 347 -12.44 -27.24 13.81
CA THR A 347 -13.86 -27.16 14.19
C THR A 347 -14.29 -25.78 14.75
N VAL A 348 -15.24 -25.16 14.04
CA VAL A 348 -16.27 -24.17 14.50
C VAL A 348 -15.84 -22.70 14.65
N PRO A 349 -16.79 -21.77 14.86
CA PRO A 349 -17.63 -21.04 13.91
C PRO A 349 -16.95 -19.76 13.39
N GLY A 350 -16.86 -19.60 12.06
CA GLY A 350 -16.17 -18.42 11.51
C GLY A 350 -15.75 -18.51 10.05
N GLY A 351 -15.51 -19.74 9.57
CA GLY A 351 -15.23 -20.01 8.17
C GLY A 351 -13.76 -19.83 7.80
N LEU A 352 -12.81 -20.13 8.70
CA LEU A 352 -11.38 -20.25 8.36
C LEU A 352 -11.21 -21.03 7.04
N VAL A 353 -10.44 -20.48 6.11
CA VAL A 353 -10.11 -21.15 4.86
C VAL A 353 -8.65 -21.58 4.89
N ARG A 354 -8.42 -22.87 4.66
CA ARG A 354 -7.08 -23.44 4.47
C ARG A 354 -6.91 -23.85 3.01
N PHE A 355 -5.96 -23.22 2.33
CA PHE A 355 -5.61 -23.51 0.94
C PHE A 355 -4.31 -24.35 0.88
N PRO A 356 -4.39 -25.67 0.67
CA PRO A 356 -3.22 -26.54 0.61
C PRO A 356 -2.45 -26.37 -0.71
N LEU A 357 -1.12 -26.38 -0.64
CA LEU A 357 -0.26 -26.02 -1.77
C LEU A 357 0.40 -27.20 -2.51
N ALA A 358 0.27 -28.42 -1.99
CA ALA A 358 1.00 -29.60 -2.45
C ALA A 358 0.82 -29.96 -3.94
N ASN A 359 -0.29 -29.54 -4.57
CA ASN A 359 -0.60 -29.82 -5.99
C ASN A 359 -0.80 -28.53 -6.81
N VAL A 360 -0.47 -27.37 -6.24
CA VAL A 360 -0.71 -26.06 -6.86
C VAL A 360 0.62 -25.42 -7.25
N LEU A 361 1.62 -25.54 -6.38
CA LEU A 361 2.98 -25.11 -6.66
C LEU A 361 3.68 -26.07 -7.65
N PRO A 362 4.75 -25.62 -8.33
CA PRO A 362 5.55 -26.50 -9.17
C PRO A 362 6.06 -27.73 -8.42
N GLU A 363 6.21 -28.84 -9.14
CA GLU A 363 6.59 -30.13 -8.55
C GLU A 363 7.87 -30.03 -7.72
N GLY A 364 7.82 -30.52 -6.48
CA GLY A 364 8.96 -30.53 -5.55
C GLY A 364 9.23 -29.19 -4.85
N GLN A 365 8.48 -28.14 -5.15
CA GLN A 365 8.62 -26.85 -4.48
C GLN A 365 7.68 -26.70 -3.27
N ARG A 366 8.09 -25.84 -2.34
CA ARG A 366 7.33 -25.41 -1.14
C ARG A 366 7.41 -23.89 -1.04
N LEU A 367 6.57 -23.28 -0.21
CA LEU A 367 6.69 -21.84 0.05
C LEU A 367 8.09 -21.50 0.54
N LEU A 368 8.67 -20.45 -0.04
CA LEU A 368 9.88 -19.85 0.48
C LEU A 368 9.45 -18.85 1.57
N LEU A 369 9.71 -19.17 2.83
CA LEU A 369 9.33 -18.30 3.96
C LEU A 369 10.47 -17.37 4.41
N MET A 370 11.70 -17.68 4.01
CA MET A 370 12.93 -16.93 4.33
C MET A 370 13.85 -16.92 3.11
N ASP A 371 14.49 -15.79 2.82
CA ASP A 371 15.51 -15.68 1.79
C ASP A 371 16.88 -16.14 2.35
N PRO A 372 17.45 -17.25 1.85
CA PRO A 372 18.72 -17.76 2.32
C PRO A 372 19.94 -16.99 1.78
N GLY A 373 19.74 -16.13 0.78
CA GLY A 373 20.78 -15.37 0.10
C GLY A 373 20.94 -13.96 0.65
N PHE A 374 20.53 -13.69 1.89
CA PHE A 374 20.60 -12.38 2.55
C PHE A 374 21.42 -12.47 3.84
N LYS A 375 22.27 -11.47 4.15
CA LYS A 375 22.99 -11.40 5.43
C LYS A 375 22.04 -10.86 6.49
N GLY A 376 21.52 -11.76 7.32
CA GLY A 376 20.49 -11.47 8.32
C GLY A 376 19.19 -12.21 8.03
N LYS A 377 18.16 -11.94 8.83
CA LYS A 377 16.84 -12.55 8.65
C LYS A 377 16.01 -11.72 7.69
N LEU A 378 15.74 -12.27 6.50
CA LEU A 378 14.82 -11.68 5.52
C LEU A 378 13.69 -12.67 5.24
N PRO A 379 12.55 -12.57 5.94
CA PRO A 379 11.35 -13.30 5.57
C PRO A 379 10.86 -12.95 4.16
N VAL A 380 10.17 -13.90 3.54
CA VAL A 380 9.52 -13.72 2.24
C VAL A 380 8.01 -13.76 2.45
N SER A 381 7.37 -12.60 2.32
CA SER A 381 5.94 -12.42 2.56
C SER A 381 5.09 -12.83 1.36
N ILE A 382 3.84 -13.17 1.62
CA ILE A 382 2.81 -13.19 0.57
C ILE A 382 2.43 -11.75 0.26
N HIS A 383 2.51 -11.37 -1.01
CA HIS A 383 2.05 -10.06 -1.46
C HIS A 383 0.60 -10.12 -1.88
N VAL A 384 -0.18 -9.13 -1.45
CA VAL A 384 -1.60 -9.00 -1.78
C VAL A 384 -1.78 -7.85 -2.77
N GLY A 385 -2.62 -8.06 -3.78
CA GLY A 385 -2.99 -7.06 -4.77
C GLY A 385 -4.15 -7.58 -5.62
N ASP A 386 -4.93 -6.69 -6.23
CA ASP A 386 -6.07 -7.06 -7.07
C ASP A 386 -5.65 -6.97 -8.55
N TYR A 387 -5.16 -8.07 -9.13
CA TYR A 387 -4.56 -8.04 -10.46
C TYR A 387 -5.61 -7.93 -11.57
N ASN A 388 -6.87 -8.24 -11.28
CA ASN A 388 -7.96 -8.24 -12.25
C ASN A 388 -9.01 -7.14 -12.00
N LEU A 389 -8.80 -6.32 -10.97
CA LEU A 389 -9.64 -5.21 -10.56
C LEU A 389 -11.09 -5.61 -10.21
N ASP A 390 -11.33 -6.86 -9.80
CA ASP A 390 -12.67 -7.33 -9.42
C ASP A 390 -13.10 -6.90 -8.00
N GLY A 391 -12.18 -6.27 -7.27
CA GLY A 391 -12.32 -5.75 -5.93
C GLY A 391 -12.14 -6.82 -4.84
N TYR A 392 -11.63 -8.01 -5.17
CA TYR A 392 -11.21 -9.01 -4.22
C TYR A 392 -9.69 -9.19 -4.30
N PRO A 393 -8.97 -9.08 -3.17
CA PRO A 393 -7.51 -9.18 -3.22
C PRO A 393 -7.02 -10.58 -3.61
N ASP A 394 -6.06 -10.64 -4.52
CA ASP A 394 -5.35 -11.82 -5.01
C ASP A 394 -3.99 -11.97 -4.33
N LEU A 395 -3.35 -13.14 -4.46
CA LEU A 395 -2.07 -13.43 -3.79
C LEU A 395 -0.94 -13.70 -4.79
N LEU A 396 0.22 -13.13 -4.52
CA LEU A 396 1.48 -13.43 -5.18
C LEU A 396 2.42 -14.11 -4.20
N VAL A 397 2.86 -15.32 -4.55
CA VAL A 397 3.72 -16.14 -3.68
C VAL A 397 5.02 -16.55 -4.36
N VAL A 398 6.04 -16.80 -3.55
CA VAL A 398 7.31 -17.39 -4.01
C VAL A 398 7.48 -18.78 -3.43
N SER A 399 7.89 -19.72 -4.27
CA SER A 399 8.15 -21.11 -3.89
C SER A 399 9.52 -21.56 -4.37
N GLY A 400 10.14 -22.49 -3.64
CA GLY A 400 11.47 -23.03 -3.95
C GLY A 400 11.62 -24.49 -3.52
N THR A 401 12.72 -25.11 -3.93
CA THR A 401 12.99 -26.52 -3.56
C THR A 401 13.59 -26.60 -2.15
N PRO A 402 13.04 -27.43 -1.24
CA PRO A 402 13.55 -27.56 0.11
C PRO A 402 15.01 -27.99 0.17
N GLY A 403 15.81 -27.31 1.00
CA GLY A 403 17.21 -27.67 1.25
C GLY A 403 18.17 -27.38 0.09
N ASP A 404 17.69 -26.78 -1.01
CA ASP A 404 18.53 -26.43 -2.15
C ASP A 404 18.28 -24.99 -2.60
N ASN A 405 19.09 -24.09 -2.06
CA ASN A 405 19.05 -22.65 -2.36
C ASN A 405 19.60 -22.30 -3.75
N ARG A 406 20.00 -23.29 -4.57
CA ARG A 406 20.51 -23.10 -5.93
C ARG A 406 19.61 -23.71 -7.00
N ARG A 407 18.49 -24.32 -6.61
CA ARG A 407 17.47 -24.90 -7.49
C ARG A 407 16.43 -23.88 -7.95
N PRO A 408 15.61 -24.24 -8.96
CA PRO A 408 14.53 -23.40 -9.45
C PRO A 408 13.57 -23.03 -8.32
N SER A 409 13.52 -21.75 -8.00
CA SER A 409 12.42 -21.09 -7.31
C SER A 409 11.62 -20.25 -8.29
N SER A 410 10.32 -20.12 -8.06
CA SER A 410 9.39 -19.44 -8.97
C SER A 410 8.41 -18.58 -8.20
N ALA A 411 7.74 -17.67 -8.92
CA ALA A 411 6.57 -16.99 -8.43
C ALA A 411 5.30 -17.66 -8.94
N THR A 412 4.20 -17.55 -8.20
CA THR A 412 2.87 -18.00 -8.63
C THR A 412 1.82 -16.99 -8.20
N LEU A 413 0.95 -16.64 -9.15
CA LEU A 413 -0.20 -15.78 -8.94
C LEU A 413 -1.43 -16.63 -8.63
N PHE A 414 -2.15 -16.26 -7.58
CA PHE A 414 -3.36 -16.91 -7.10
C PHE A 414 -4.53 -15.94 -7.13
N GLN A 415 -5.53 -16.25 -7.96
CA GLN A 415 -6.76 -15.49 -8.04
C GLN A 415 -7.70 -15.87 -6.89
N SER A 416 -8.28 -14.86 -6.24
CA SER A 416 -9.31 -15.01 -5.23
C SER A 416 -10.64 -15.42 -5.87
N VAL A 417 -11.22 -16.52 -5.38
CA VAL A 417 -12.49 -17.08 -5.87
C VAL A 417 -13.40 -17.45 -4.70
N LEU A 418 -14.70 -17.45 -4.93
CA LEU A 418 -15.65 -17.92 -3.90
C LEU A 418 -15.38 -19.37 -3.52
N CYS A 419 -15.47 -19.67 -2.22
CA CYS A 419 -15.41 -21.02 -1.73
C CYS A 419 -16.53 -21.89 -2.34
N ALA A 420 -16.17 -23.12 -2.72
CA ALA A 420 -17.11 -24.12 -3.19
C ALA A 420 -17.13 -25.32 -2.24
N ASP A 421 -18.20 -26.13 -2.28
CA ASP A 421 -18.38 -27.30 -1.40
C ASP A 421 -17.24 -28.34 -1.54
N GLU A 422 -16.56 -28.36 -2.69
CA GLU A 422 -15.44 -29.27 -2.97
C GLU A 422 -14.12 -28.81 -2.35
N THR A 423 -13.94 -27.51 -2.10
CA THR A 423 -12.67 -26.91 -1.70
C THR A 423 -12.67 -26.33 -0.29
N CYS A 424 -13.85 -26.03 0.26
CA CYS A 424 -14.01 -25.39 1.56
C CYS A 424 -15.02 -26.11 2.44
N VAL A 425 -14.90 -25.90 3.75
CA VAL A 425 -15.88 -26.41 4.72
C VAL A 425 -17.25 -25.71 4.55
N PRO A 426 -18.38 -26.38 4.86
CA PRO A 426 -19.72 -25.82 4.63
C PRO A 426 -19.98 -24.46 5.29
N SER A 427 -19.37 -24.20 6.45
CA SER A 427 -19.47 -22.90 7.14
C SER A 427 -18.82 -21.76 6.35
N ALA A 428 -17.71 -22.02 5.67
CA ALA A 428 -17.02 -21.03 4.82
C ALA A 428 -17.85 -20.72 3.57
N VAL A 429 -18.42 -21.75 2.93
CA VAL A 429 -19.34 -21.60 1.79
C VAL A 429 -20.58 -20.81 2.18
N THR A 430 -21.21 -21.15 3.31
CA THR A 430 -22.42 -20.45 3.81
C THR A 430 -22.15 -18.96 4.09
N LYS A 431 -20.95 -18.65 4.62
CA LYS A 431 -20.52 -17.27 4.86
C LYS A 431 -19.99 -16.55 3.62
N LYS A 432 -19.96 -17.21 2.45
CA LYS A 432 -19.40 -16.68 1.20
C LYS A 432 -17.93 -16.27 1.29
N ARG A 433 -17.16 -16.96 2.14
CA ARG A 433 -15.71 -16.78 2.23
C ARG A 433 -15.05 -17.17 0.91
N ARG A 434 -13.80 -16.75 0.73
CA ARG A 434 -13.03 -16.97 -0.50
C ARG A 434 -11.84 -17.89 -0.29
N SER A 435 -11.47 -18.58 -1.37
CA SER A 435 -10.26 -19.38 -1.50
C SER A 435 -9.54 -18.94 -2.77
N PHE A 436 -8.60 -19.74 -3.25
CA PHE A 436 -7.71 -19.33 -4.33
C PHE A 436 -7.61 -20.38 -5.43
N VAL A 437 -7.32 -19.93 -6.65
CA VAL A 437 -6.95 -20.77 -7.79
C VAL A 437 -5.71 -20.23 -8.46
N LYS A 438 -4.83 -21.11 -8.94
CA LYS A 438 -3.64 -20.71 -9.70
C LYS A 438 -4.03 -20.09 -11.03
N VAL A 439 -3.47 -18.91 -11.31
CA VAL A 439 -3.58 -18.28 -12.63
C VAL A 439 -2.61 -18.97 -13.59
N THR A 440 -3.15 -19.61 -14.61
CA THR A 440 -2.39 -20.29 -15.67
C THR A 440 -2.46 -19.56 -17.00
N ASP A 441 -3.65 -19.11 -17.37
CA ASP A 441 -3.95 -18.59 -18.70
C ASP A 441 -3.36 -17.20 -18.88
N GLY A 442 -2.38 -17.06 -19.77
CA GLY A 442 -1.67 -15.78 -19.98
C GLY A 442 -0.63 -15.45 -18.91
N ALA A 443 -0.34 -16.37 -17.98
CA ALA A 443 0.62 -16.16 -16.89
C ALA A 443 2.01 -16.78 -17.18
N GLU A 444 2.32 -17.11 -18.43
CA GLU A 444 3.56 -17.80 -18.81
C GLU A 444 4.81 -17.02 -18.42
N ALA A 445 4.79 -15.68 -18.57
CA ALA A 445 5.92 -14.82 -18.20
C ALA A 445 6.30 -14.95 -16.71
N LEU A 446 5.30 -15.13 -15.85
CA LEU A 446 5.49 -15.34 -14.41
C LEU A 446 5.84 -16.80 -14.10
N ASN A 447 5.06 -17.75 -14.62
CA ASN A 447 5.18 -19.17 -14.31
C ASN A 447 6.50 -19.80 -14.81
N LEU A 448 7.12 -19.22 -15.84
CA LEU A 448 8.42 -19.66 -16.35
C LEU A 448 9.62 -18.98 -15.66
N ALA A 449 9.39 -17.94 -14.85
CA ALA A 449 10.46 -17.26 -14.14
C ALA A 449 11.13 -18.20 -13.12
N GLN A 450 12.46 -18.24 -13.14
CA GLN A 450 13.28 -19.09 -12.27
C GLN A 450 14.13 -18.25 -11.32
N ASP A 451 14.62 -18.88 -10.27
CA ASP A 451 15.50 -18.27 -9.26
C ASP A 451 14.87 -17.10 -8.51
N VAL A 452 13.53 -17.03 -8.45
CA VAL A 452 12.81 -15.96 -7.74
C VAL A 452 13.06 -16.04 -6.23
N ARG A 453 13.40 -14.91 -5.60
CA ARG A 453 13.65 -14.79 -4.16
C ARG A 453 12.61 -13.94 -3.45
N ALA A 454 12.11 -12.91 -4.12
CA ALA A 454 10.97 -12.11 -3.69
C ALA A 454 10.16 -11.70 -4.91
N ALA A 455 8.89 -11.40 -4.70
CA ALA A 455 7.99 -10.92 -5.72
C ALA A 455 7.02 -9.93 -5.08
N ALA A 456 6.75 -8.80 -5.73
CA ALA A 456 5.86 -7.76 -5.22
C ALA A 456 5.00 -7.19 -6.33
N PHE A 457 3.81 -6.71 -5.97
CA PHE A 457 2.98 -5.90 -6.87
C PHE A 457 3.46 -4.45 -6.88
N LEU A 458 3.36 -3.79 -8.04
CA LEU A 458 3.49 -2.34 -8.20
C LEU A 458 2.72 -1.89 -9.44
N ASP A 459 2.22 -0.66 -9.45
CA ASP A 459 1.70 0.00 -10.64
C ASP A 459 2.87 0.70 -11.35
N LEU A 460 3.50 0.03 -12.32
CA LEU A 460 4.77 0.49 -12.92
C LEU A 460 4.55 1.68 -13.85
N ASP A 461 3.49 1.63 -14.65
CA ASP A 461 3.16 2.67 -15.63
C ASP A 461 2.04 3.60 -15.18
N GLU A 462 1.72 3.59 -13.89
CA GLU A 462 0.78 4.51 -13.26
C GLU A 462 -0.58 4.48 -13.95
N ASP A 463 -1.00 3.28 -14.37
CA ASP A 463 -2.23 2.98 -15.11
C ASP A 463 -3.38 2.46 -14.25
N GLY A 464 -3.10 2.20 -12.97
CA GLY A 464 -4.07 1.70 -12.02
C GLY A 464 -4.28 0.20 -12.07
N THR A 465 -3.45 -0.53 -12.83
CA THR A 465 -3.30 -1.97 -12.73
C THR A 465 -2.07 -2.30 -11.87
N VAL A 466 -2.08 -3.46 -11.23
CA VAL A 466 -0.89 -3.95 -10.52
C VAL A 466 -0.08 -4.86 -11.44
N ASP A 467 1.11 -4.38 -11.82
CA ASP A 467 2.20 -5.13 -12.41
C ASP A 467 2.96 -5.92 -11.34
N ILE A 468 3.92 -6.74 -11.77
CA ILE A 468 4.68 -7.63 -10.89
C ILE A 468 6.19 -7.38 -11.04
N MET A 469 6.86 -7.11 -9.94
CA MET A 469 8.33 -7.14 -9.84
C MET A 469 8.79 -8.46 -9.25
N LEU A 470 9.79 -9.08 -9.86
CA LEU A 470 10.50 -10.25 -9.36
C LEU A 470 11.95 -9.89 -9.04
N LEU A 471 12.41 -10.29 -7.87
CA LEU A 471 13.81 -10.22 -7.46
C LEU A 471 14.41 -11.61 -7.58
N ARG A 472 15.27 -11.83 -8.56
CA ARG A 472 15.80 -13.15 -8.92
C ARG A 472 17.24 -13.28 -8.49
N ASN A 473 17.63 -14.43 -7.95
CA ASN A 473 19.00 -14.67 -7.54
C ASN A 473 19.94 -14.57 -8.75
N THR A 474 21.08 -13.90 -8.57
CA THR A 474 22.13 -13.87 -9.61
C THR A 474 23.13 -15.00 -9.39
N ASN A 475 23.85 -15.38 -10.44
CA ASN A 475 24.91 -16.40 -10.37
C ASN A 475 26.12 -15.95 -9.52
N GLY A 476 26.21 -14.66 -9.18
CA GLY A 476 27.23 -14.13 -8.29
C GLY A 476 26.95 -14.55 -6.85
N GLN A 477 27.91 -15.16 -6.16
CA GLN A 477 27.76 -15.59 -4.76
C GLN A 477 27.73 -14.44 -3.74
N GLN A 478 27.26 -13.26 -4.15
CA GLN A 478 27.12 -12.09 -3.29
C GLN A 478 25.76 -12.09 -2.60
N ALA A 479 25.72 -11.64 -1.35
CA ALA A 479 24.48 -11.62 -0.57
C ALA A 479 23.54 -10.52 -1.09
N ALA A 480 22.23 -10.69 -1.08
CA ALA A 480 21.29 -9.70 -1.64
C ALA A 480 21.49 -9.34 -3.14
N GLY A 481 22.40 -9.98 -3.89
CA GLY A 481 22.54 -9.74 -5.33
C GLY A 481 21.34 -10.30 -6.10
N ARG A 482 20.50 -9.42 -6.67
CA ARG A 482 19.29 -9.77 -7.43
C ARG A 482 19.32 -9.19 -8.84
N ALA A 483 18.84 -9.97 -9.80
CA ALA A 483 18.39 -9.48 -11.09
C ALA A 483 16.92 -9.08 -10.94
N ILE A 484 16.57 -7.90 -11.41
CA ILE A 484 15.21 -7.36 -11.32
C ILE A 484 14.49 -7.68 -12.62
N THR A 485 13.34 -8.35 -12.52
CA THR A 485 12.44 -8.62 -13.64
C THR A 485 11.11 -7.91 -13.39
N MET A 486 10.66 -7.10 -14.33
CA MET A 486 9.37 -6.42 -14.34
C MET A 486 8.43 -7.14 -15.32
N ILE A 487 7.24 -7.47 -14.85
CA ILE A 487 6.20 -8.14 -15.60
C ILE A 487 4.99 -7.22 -15.63
N HIS A 488 4.67 -6.73 -16.83
CA HIS A 488 3.49 -5.91 -17.06
C HIS A 488 2.22 -6.74 -17.09
N ASN A 489 1.19 -6.26 -16.42
CA ASN A 489 -0.12 -6.86 -16.36
C ASN A 489 -1.06 -6.25 -17.42
N ASN A 490 -1.36 -7.02 -18.46
CA ASN A 490 -2.29 -6.62 -19.51
C ASN A 490 -3.57 -7.48 -19.49
N TYR A 491 -4.02 -7.94 -18.31
CA TYR A 491 -5.34 -8.55 -18.20
C TYR A 491 -6.42 -7.49 -18.42
N PHE A 492 -7.04 -7.51 -19.60
CA PHE A 492 -8.08 -6.52 -19.93
C PHE A 492 -9.36 -6.82 -19.16
N ASN A 493 -9.56 -6.09 -18.07
CA ASN A 493 -10.80 -6.09 -17.32
C ASN A 493 -11.48 -4.73 -17.51
N ASP A 494 -12.71 -4.75 -18.01
CA ASP A 494 -13.60 -3.58 -18.08
C ASP A 494 -14.11 -3.27 -16.66
N ALA A 495 -13.17 -2.89 -15.81
CA ALA A 495 -13.30 -2.69 -14.37
C ALA A 495 -12.62 -1.38 -13.97
N PHE A 496 -13.10 -0.81 -12.88
CA PHE A 496 -12.59 0.45 -12.35
C PHE A 496 -11.62 0.20 -11.20
N PHE A 497 -10.72 1.16 -10.97
CA PHE A 497 -9.82 1.15 -9.82
C PHE A 497 -9.89 2.46 -9.03
N LEU A 498 -9.32 2.45 -7.83
CA LEU A 498 -8.96 3.64 -7.09
C LEU A 498 -7.54 3.50 -6.57
N LYS A 499 -6.75 4.57 -6.66
CA LYS A 499 -5.40 4.68 -6.07
C LYS A 499 -5.44 5.76 -4.99
N THR A 500 -5.07 5.44 -3.77
CA THR A 500 -5.18 6.36 -2.63
C THR A 500 -3.87 6.43 -1.85
N LEU A 501 -3.52 7.64 -1.40
CA LEU A 501 -2.40 7.88 -0.51
C LEU A 501 -2.83 8.86 0.57
N ALA A 502 -2.71 8.49 1.84
CA ALA A 502 -2.85 9.39 2.98
C ALA A 502 -1.45 9.80 3.47
N SER A 503 -1.19 11.09 3.58
CA SER A 503 0.08 11.59 4.10
C SER A 503 0.09 11.73 5.61
N ASN A 504 1.26 12.02 6.18
CA ASN A 504 1.47 12.31 7.60
C ASN A 504 0.95 13.70 8.03
N GLY A 505 0.18 14.39 7.17
CA GLY A 505 -0.46 15.67 7.53
C GLY A 505 0.48 16.87 7.46
N VAL A 506 1.43 16.87 6.53
CA VAL A 506 2.27 18.04 6.20
C VAL A 506 1.49 19.04 5.32
N SER A 507 1.87 20.32 5.40
CA SER A 507 1.19 21.44 4.72
C SER A 507 0.87 21.18 3.24
N PRO A 508 -0.33 21.55 2.75
CA PRO A 508 -0.70 21.46 1.34
C PRO A 508 0.08 22.44 0.43
N THR A 509 0.86 23.34 1.02
CA THR A 509 1.61 24.38 0.30
C THR A 509 3.04 24.50 0.85
N TRP A 510 3.99 24.93 0.01
CA TRP A 510 5.35 25.30 0.43
C TRP A 510 5.32 26.63 1.21
N SER A 511 4.73 26.62 2.41
CA SER A 511 4.48 27.81 3.22
C SER A 511 4.96 27.68 4.67
N GLY A 512 5.51 26.52 5.05
CA GLY A 512 6.13 26.35 6.36
C GLY A 512 7.35 27.27 6.52
N PRO A 513 7.64 27.74 7.75
CA PRO A 513 8.78 28.63 8.03
C PRO A 513 10.15 27.98 7.73
N TYR A 514 10.19 26.66 7.58
CA TYR A 514 11.37 25.86 7.26
C TYR A 514 11.27 25.17 5.89
N ASP A 515 10.21 25.42 5.13
CA ASP A 515 9.99 24.82 3.81
C ASP A 515 10.72 25.61 2.71
N THR A 516 11.77 25.02 2.16
CA THR A 516 12.34 25.49 0.89
C THR A 516 11.71 24.72 -0.26
N LYS A 517 10.96 25.43 -1.10
CA LYS A 517 10.44 24.86 -2.35
C LYS A 517 11.61 24.30 -3.19
N PRO A 518 11.60 23.01 -3.56
CA PRO A 518 12.66 22.40 -4.36
C PRO A 518 12.81 23.07 -5.74
N ALA A 519 14.01 22.99 -6.30
CA ALA A 519 14.25 23.45 -7.67
C ALA A 519 13.58 22.53 -8.71
N LYS A 520 13.37 21.26 -8.37
CA LYS A 520 12.71 20.28 -9.24
C LYS A 520 11.26 20.67 -9.54
N ASN A 521 10.93 20.73 -10.82
CA ASN A 521 9.55 20.91 -11.27
C ASN A 521 8.72 19.65 -10.97
N GLY A 522 7.50 19.82 -10.47
CA GLY A 522 6.59 18.72 -10.15
C GLY A 522 6.52 18.37 -8.66
N ALA A 523 7.57 18.69 -7.88
CA ALA A 523 7.64 18.41 -6.45
C ALA A 523 6.47 19.02 -5.66
N LYS A 524 5.84 18.19 -4.83
CA LYS A 524 4.69 18.54 -4.00
C LYS A 524 5.06 18.67 -2.51
N PRO A 525 4.42 19.60 -1.76
CA PRO A 525 4.78 19.91 -0.36
C PRO A 525 4.20 18.95 0.68
N PHE A 526 3.14 18.22 0.36
CA PHE A 526 2.24 17.62 1.35
C PHE A 526 2.62 16.21 1.84
N GLY A 527 3.85 15.76 1.58
CA GLY A 527 4.38 14.55 2.20
C GLY A 527 4.33 13.26 1.38
N VAL A 528 4.83 12.24 2.06
CA VAL A 528 4.86 10.83 1.66
C VAL A 528 3.82 10.05 2.47
N ASN A 529 3.74 8.75 2.24
CA ASN A 529 2.78 7.89 2.93
C ASN A 529 3.06 7.78 4.43
N TYR A 530 1.98 7.60 5.18
CA TYR A 530 1.98 7.49 6.63
C TYR A 530 1.47 6.09 7.07
N PRO A 531 2.04 5.46 8.13
CA PRO A 531 1.66 4.13 8.59
C PRO A 531 0.26 4.08 9.21
N GLY A 532 -0.56 3.09 8.83
CA GLY A 532 -1.83 2.81 9.53
C GLY A 532 -3.03 3.65 9.08
N ALA A 533 -2.93 4.40 7.99
CA ALA A 533 -4.13 5.01 7.40
C ALA A 533 -5.09 3.92 6.90
N THR A 534 -6.40 4.17 7.04
CA THR A 534 -7.45 3.21 6.66
C THR A 534 -8.39 3.83 5.64
N PHE A 535 -8.68 3.08 4.57
CA PHE A 535 -9.67 3.44 3.56
C PHE A 535 -10.85 2.48 3.63
N LYS A 536 -12.06 3.00 3.82
CA LYS A 536 -13.30 2.22 3.77
C LYS A 536 -14.28 2.78 2.77
N PHE A 537 -14.93 1.94 2.00
CA PHE A 537 -15.88 2.36 0.99
C PHE A 537 -16.86 1.23 0.70
N THR A 538 -17.96 1.54 0.01
CA THR A 538 -18.86 0.51 -0.51
C THR A 538 -18.83 0.46 -2.02
N VAL A 539 -18.95 -0.76 -2.56
CA VAL A 539 -19.13 -1.02 -3.98
C VAL A 539 -20.39 -1.84 -4.22
N LEU A 540 -20.99 -1.67 -5.40
CA LEU A 540 -22.05 -2.52 -5.90
C LEU A 540 -21.45 -3.70 -6.63
N ASP A 541 -21.86 -4.92 -6.28
CA ASP A 541 -21.54 -6.12 -7.05
C ASP A 541 -22.38 -6.20 -8.33
N THR A 542 -22.10 -7.19 -9.17
CA THR A 542 -22.80 -7.42 -10.45
C THR A 542 -24.28 -7.81 -10.28
N SER A 543 -24.70 -8.17 -9.07
CA SER A 543 -26.09 -8.43 -8.70
C SER A 543 -26.81 -7.19 -8.15
N GLY A 544 -26.10 -6.06 -8.03
CA GLY A 544 -26.62 -4.82 -7.46
C GLY A 544 -26.65 -4.80 -5.93
N LYS A 545 -26.00 -5.75 -5.25
CA LYS A 545 -25.88 -5.76 -3.79
C LYS A 545 -24.67 -4.93 -3.38
N LYS A 546 -24.86 -4.06 -2.37
CA LYS A 546 -23.75 -3.33 -1.74
C LYS A 546 -22.91 -4.26 -0.88
N ARG A 547 -21.59 -4.10 -0.98
CA ARG A 547 -20.59 -4.68 -0.09
C ARG A 547 -19.64 -3.59 0.35
N ALA A 548 -19.04 -3.76 1.52
CA ALA A 548 -18.03 -2.84 2.04
C ALA A 548 -16.66 -3.42 1.76
N ASN A 549 -15.68 -2.54 1.60
CA ASN A 549 -14.28 -2.91 1.43
C ASN A 549 -13.45 -2.07 2.39
N GLN A 550 -12.42 -2.69 2.97
CA GLN A 550 -11.40 -2.01 3.76
C GLN A 550 -10.01 -2.25 3.17
N VAL A 551 -9.21 -1.19 3.08
CA VAL A 551 -7.81 -1.27 2.68
C VAL A 551 -6.95 -0.49 3.67
N ALA A 552 -5.89 -1.13 4.15
CA ALA A 552 -4.92 -0.54 5.06
C ALA A 552 -3.72 0.00 4.27
N GLN A 553 -3.22 1.17 4.66
CA GLN A 553 -2.01 1.75 4.11
C GLN A 553 -0.82 1.44 5.02
N TYR A 554 0.26 0.96 4.41
CA TYR A 554 1.57 0.80 5.04
C TYR A 554 1.50 0.19 6.46
N PRO A 555 0.86 -0.99 6.63
CA PRO A 555 0.59 -1.55 7.94
C PRO A 555 1.84 -2.08 8.65
N SER A 556 2.94 -2.37 7.95
CA SER A 556 4.19 -2.84 8.54
C SER A 556 5.40 -2.35 7.74
N SER A 557 6.54 -2.19 8.43
CA SER A 557 7.79 -1.68 7.88
C SER A 557 9.04 -2.51 8.24
N SER A 558 8.89 -3.63 8.95
CA SER A 558 10.03 -4.51 9.24
C SER A 558 10.40 -5.39 8.05
N TYR A 559 11.67 -5.80 8.00
CA TYR A 559 12.17 -6.84 7.09
C TYR A 559 12.02 -6.57 5.59
N MET A 560 12.15 -5.32 5.12
CA MET A 560 12.04 -4.97 3.70
C MET A 560 10.81 -5.59 3.01
N GLY A 561 9.64 -5.47 3.64
CA GLY A 561 8.40 -6.10 3.17
C GLY A 561 7.85 -5.59 1.83
N LEU A 562 8.57 -4.71 1.13
CA LEU A 562 8.21 -4.16 -0.20
C LEU A 562 6.77 -3.59 -0.25
N SER A 563 6.34 -2.92 0.82
CA SER A 563 5.08 -2.19 0.87
C SER A 563 5.08 -1.01 -0.11
N LEU A 564 3.99 -0.84 -0.86
CA LEU A 564 3.81 0.31 -1.74
C LEU A 564 3.52 1.59 -0.93
N PRO A 565 3.89 2.77 -1.46
CA PRO A 565 3.56 4.04 -0.81
C PRO A 565 2.07 4.39 -0.91
N TYR A 566 1.30 3.74 -1.77
CA TYR A 566 -0.13 3.94 -1.93
C TYR A 566 -0.90 2.63 -1.74
N SER A 567 -2.21 2.77 -1.57
CA SER A 567 -3.18 1.68 -1.68
C SER A 567 -3.84 1.72 -3.06
N LEU A 568 -3.86 0.58 -3.77
CA LEU A 568 -4.54 0.43 -5.05
C LEU A 568 -5.50 -0.74 -4.94
N PHE A 569 -6.77 -0.50 -5.31
CA PHE A 569 -7.81 -1.51 -5.23
C PHE A 569 -8.80 -1.40 -6.38
N GLY A 570 -9.26 -2.56 -6.86
CA GLY A 570 -10.32 -2.65 -7.84
C GLY A 570 -11.69 -2.33 -7.23
N LEU A 571 -12.55 -1.76 -8.06
CA LEU A 571 -13.94 -1.45 -7.74
C LEU A 571 -14.89 -2.36 -8.51
N GLY A 572 -14.38 -3.28 -9.33
CA GLY A 572 -15.17 -4.09 -10.25
C GLY A 572 -15.79 -3.26 -11.39
N ARG A 573 -16.72 -3.88 -12.10
CA ARG A 573 -17.23 -3.39 -13.40
C ARG A 573 -18.39 -2.40 -13.32
N THR A 574 -19.03 -2.30 -12.17
CA THR A 574 -20.36 -1.66 -12.01
C THR A 574 -20.31 -0.30 -11.32
N ASN A 575 -19.15 0.10 -10.81
CA ASN A 575 -19.02 1.26 -9.94
C ASN A 575 -18.47 2.47 -10.70
N ASN A 576 -19.35 3.19 -11.41
CA ASN A 576 -19.02 4.42 -12.13
C ASN A 576 -18.70 5.60 -11.20
N TYR A 577 -19.02 5.48 -9.91
CA TYR A 577 -18.60 6.38 -8.84
C TYR A 577 -18.60 5.62 -7.52
N VAL A 578 -17.74 6.03 -6.60
CA VAL A 578 -17.77 5.57 -5.21
C VAL A 578 -18.64 6.56 -4.42
N GLU A 579 -19.73 6.07 -3.84
CA GLU A 579 -20.70 6.91 -3.13
C GLU A 579 -20.04 7.68 -1.98
N GLU A 580 -19.33 6.96 -1.12
CA GLU A 580 -18.63 7.49 0.05
C GLU A 580 -17.32 6.72 0.25
N LEU A 581 -16.23 7.46 0.37
CA LEU A 581 -14.90 6.99 0.78
C LEU A 581 -14.59 7.57 2.15
N PHE A 582 -14.54 6.71 3.15
CA PHE A 582 -14.09 7.01 4.50
C PHE A 582 -12.57 6.88 4.56
N VAL A 583 -11.92 7.88 5.13
CA VAL A 583 -10.47 7.90 5.31
C VAL A 583 -10.17 8.18 6.77
N GLY A 584 -9.58 7.19 7.43
CA GLY A 584 -9.16 7.25 8.82
C GLY A 584 -7.66 7.41 8.97
N VAL A 585 -7.26 8.22 9.96
CA VAL A 585 -5.87 8.38 10.39
C VAL A 585 -5.82 8.31 11.91
N THR A 586 -4.63 8.33 12.49
CA THR A 586 -4.42 8.10 13.94
C THR A 586 -4.46 9.36 14.78
N ARG A 587 -4.85 10.47 14.18
CA ARG A 587 -4.81 11.78 14.81
C ARG A 587 -5.65 11.79 16.08
N ASN A 588 -5.03 12.19 17.18
CA ASN A 588 -5.64 12.18 18.50
C ASN A 588 -6.64 13.33 18.65
N GLN A 589 -7.88 13.08 18.26
CA GLN A 589 -8.98 14.03 18.31
C GLN A 589 -10.31 13.27 18.38
N PRO A 590 -11.43 13.94 18.73
CA PRO A 590 -12.73 13.25 18.86
C PRO A 590 -13.12 12.45 17.60
N GLU A 591 -12.99 13.05 16.42
CA GLU A 591 -13.26 12.41 15.12
C GLU A 591 -11.97 12.27 14.32
N HIS A 592 -11.49 11.05 14.11
CA HIS A 592 -10.19 10.76 13.47
C HIS A 592 -10.31 10.31 12.00
N TYR A 593 -11.49 10.48 11.40
CA TYR A 593 -11.74 10.13 10.01
C TYR A 593 -12.54 11.22 9.30
N THR A 594 -12.47 11.25 7.97
CA THR A 594 -13.31 12.10 7.11
C THR A 594 -13.98 11.25 6.03
N THR A 595 -14.99 11.80 5.36
CA THR A 595 -15.72 11.13 4.28
C THR A 595 -15.76 11.99 3.03
N TYR A 596 -15.36 11.43 1.89
CA TYR A 596 -15.46 12.05 0.58
C TYR A 596 -16.57 11.39 -0.24
N SER A 597 -17.57 12.18 -0.66
CA SER A 597 -18.70 11.68 -1.44
C SER A 597 -18.51 11.87 -2.95
N GLY A 598 -19.04 10.94 -3.74
CA GLY A 598 -19.05 11.06 -5.20
C GLY A 598 -17.65 10.97 -5.83
N VAL A 599 -16.81 10.12 -5.25
CA VAL A 599 -15.43 9.94 -5.69
C VAL A 599 -15.40 9.30 -7.08
N ILE A 600 -14.58 9.87 -7.97
CA ILE A 600 -14.48 9.49 -9.37
C ILE A 600 -13.53 8.29 -9.49
N PRO A 601 -13.94 7.16 -10.08
CA PRO A 601 -13.05 6.01 -10.32
C PRO A 601 -11.96 6.32 -11.35
N ASN A 602 -10.98 5.43 -11.49
CA ASN A 602 -9.83 5.60 -12.37
C ASN A 602 -9.06 6.90 -12.10
N SER A 603 -8.95 7.21 -10.81
CA SER A 603 -8.27 8.41 -10.32
C SER A 603 -7.34 8.05 -9.18
N GLN A 604 -6.37 8.93 -8.97
CA GLN A 604 -5.50 8.93 -7.81
C GLN A 604 -5.94 10.04 -6.86
N LEU A 605 -6.10 9.66 -5.59
CA LEU A 605 -6.51 10.54 -4.50
C LEU A 605 -5.36 10.68 -3.51
N ILE A 606 -4.94 11.91 -3.25
CA ILE A 606 -4.01 12.20 -2.16
C ILE A 606 -4.79 12.90 -1.04
N ILE A 607 -4.83 12.26 0.12
CA ILE A 607 -5.47 12.77 1.33
C ILE A 607 -4.38 13.39 2.19
N ILE A 608 -4.58 14.66 2.54
CA ILE A 608 -3.63 15.44 3.30
C ILE A 608 -4.34 15.84 4.59
N PRO A 609 -4.15 15.10 5.69
CA PRO A 609 -4.78 15.37 6.98
C PRO A 609 -4.11 16.55 7.72
N TYR A 610 -3.63 17.55 6.97
CA TYR A 610 -3.05 18.76 7.52
C TYR A 610 -4.12 19.58 8.23
N GLN A 611 -3.76 20.08 9.39
CA GLN A 611 -4.54 21.05 10.13
C GLN A 611 -3.57 22.10 10.63
N ALA A 612 -3.89 23.38 10.43
CA ALA A 612 -3.01 24.45 10.86
C ALA A 612 -2.77 24.35 12.38
N GLU A 613 -1.50 24.30 12.79
CA GLU A 613 -1.17 24.33 14.20
C GLU A 613 -1.53 25.71 14.77
N ASP A 614 -2.36 25.72 15.82
CA ASP A 614 -2.53 26.90 16.65
C ASP A 614 -1.23 27.10 17.46
N GLU A 615 -0.56 28.25 17.29
CA GLU A 615 0.68 28.63 17.99
C GLU A 615 0.57 28.57 19.54
N SER A 616 -0.65 28.39 20.08
CA SER A 616 -0.90 28.16 21.51
C SER A 616 -0.68 26.73 22.00
N ARG A 617 -0.29 25.77 21.13
CA ARG A 617 0.06 24.38 21.50
C ARG A 617 1.18 24.35 22.55
N PRO A 618 0.93 23.91 23.80
CA PRO A 618 2.02 23.58 24.71
C PRO A 618 2.72 22.32 24.20
N PRO A 619 4.05 22.18 24.37
CA PRO A 619 4.73 20.91 24.09
C PRO A 619 4.05 19.80 24.88
N VAL A 620 3.77 18.67 24.22
CA VAL A 620 3.22 17.46 24.87
C VAL A 620 4.33 16.86 25.74
N GLY A 621 4.55 17.48 26.88
CA GLY A 621 5.55 17.12 27.87
C GLY A 621 4.88 16.58 29.12
N GLY A 622 5.12 15.30 29.41
CA GLY A 622 5.21 14.83 30.79
C GLY A 622 3.98 14.15 31.38
N LEU A 623 3.64 12.95 30.91
CA LEU A 623 3.30 11.89 31.87
C LEU A 623 4.61 11.21 32.29
N ASN A 624 5.39 11.88 33.13
CA ASN A 624 6.39 11.20 33.95
C ASN A 624 5.65 10.41 35.05
N ALA A 625 4.91 9.38 34.67
CA ALA A 625 4.46 8.37 35.61
C ALA A 625 5.65 7.48 35.94
N THR A 626 6.26 7.71 37.09
CA THR A 626 7.25 6.79 37.64
C THR A 626 6.54 5.43 37.87
N PRO A 627 7.09 4.29 37.39
CA PRO A 627 6.43 3.00 37.59
C PRO A 627 6.26 2.71 39.09
N GLY A 628 5.00 2.63 39.55
CA GLY A 628 4.65 2.24 40.93
C GLY A 628 4.02 3.30 41.82
N ALA A 629 3.80 4.54 41.35
CA ALA A 629 2.97 5.51 42.08
C ALA A 629 1.50 5.41 41.61
N GLN A 630 0.55 5.30 42.55
CA GLN A 630 -0.88 5.51 42.24
C GLN A 630 -1.03 6.87 41.57
N ALA A 631 -1.53 6.89 40.34
CA ALA A 631 -1.82 8.13 39.62
C ALA A 631 -2.82 8.95 40.45
N ASP A 632 -2.48 10.20 40.72
CA ASP A 632 -3.36 11.14 41.40
C ASP A 632 -4.63 11.34 40.55
N PRO A 633 -5.82 10.94 41.03
CA PRO A 633 -7.06 11.08 40.29
C PRO A 633 -7.35 12.52 39.87
N ASP A 634 -6.90 13.50 40.68
CA ASP A 634 -7.08 14.92 40.39
C ASP A 634 -6.12 15.40 39.28
N ALA A 635 -4.93 14.81 39.18
CA ALA A 635 -3.98 15.09 38.09
C ALA A 635 -4.43 14.45 36.76
N VAL A 636 -4.99 13.23 36.81
CA VAL A 636 -5.60 12.57 35.64
C VAL A 636 -6.85 13.32 35.19
N ALA A 637 -7.70 13.76 36.12
CA ALA A 637 -8.86 14.58 35.82
C ALA A 637 -8.47 15.98 35.31
N ALA A 638 -7.40 16.59 35.82
CA ALA A 638 -6.88 17.86 35.32
C ALA A 638 -6.25 17.74 33.93
N ALA A 639 -5.54 16.65 33.65
CA ALA A 639 -5.03 16.34 32.31
C ALA A 639 -6.18 16.08 31.33
N ALA A 640 -7.21 15.32 31.73
CA ALA A 640 -8.41 15.08 30.94
C ALA A 640 -9.24 16.36 30.74
N ALA A 641 -9.32 17.24 31.73
CA ALA A 641 -9.99 18.54 31.62
C ALA A 641 -9.19 19.54 30.76
N ALA A 642 -7.86 19.50 30.82
CA ALA A 642 -6.99 20.29 29.93
C ALA A 642 -7.09 19.77 28.48
N ALA A 643 -7.12 18.45 28.27
CA ALA A 643 -7.36 17.82 26.97
C ALA A 643 -8.77 18.14 26.42
N ALA A 644 -9.79 18.16 27.28
CA ALA A 644 -11.18 18.50 26.92
C ALA A 644 -11.35 19.99 26.61
N ALA A 645 -10.72 20.90 27.37
CA ALA A 645 -10.70 22.33 27.08
C ALA A 645 -9.86 22.67 25.84
N TRP A 646 -8.84 21.86 25.52
CA TRP A 646 -8.04 21.98 24.31
C TRP A 646 -8.74 21.45 23.04
N ALA A 647 -9.68 20.51 23.20
CA ALA A 647 -10.51 20.00 22.10
C ALA A 647 -11.47 21.05 21.51
N GLU A 648 -11.76 22.14 22.23
CA GLU A 648 -12.69 23.19 21.79
C GLU A 648 -12.12 24.11 20.68
N ASN A 649 -10.80 24.04 20.41
CA ASN A 649 -10.10 24.87 19.41
C ASN A 649 -9.52 24.08 18.21
N LYS A 650 -9.89 22.81 18.01
CA LYS A 650 -9.33 21.98 16.93
C LYS A 650 -9.99 22.26 15.57
N GLY A 651 -9.16 22.50 14.55
CA GLY A 651 -9.55 22.14 13.18
C GLY A 651 -9.99 20.67 13.13
N GLY A 652 -11.01 20.35 12.33
CA GLY A 652 -11.58 19.01 12.25
C GLY A 652 -11.10 18.23 11.02
N PRO A 653 -11.52 16.96 10.85
CA PRO A 653 -11.39 16.24 9.58
C PRO A 653 -12.03 16.96 8.38
N SER A 654 -12.91 17.94 8.64
CA SER A 654 -13.47 18.85 7.64
C SER A 654 -12.46 19.78 6.97
N GLU A 655 -11.28 19.97 7.57
CA GLU A 655 -10.20 20.81 7.02
C GLU A 655 -9.22 20.04 6.14
N TRP A 656 -9.31 18.71 6.14
CA TRP A 656 -8.40 17.87 5.37
C TRP A 656 -8.58 18.11 3.87
N THR A 657 -7.46 18.30 3.19
CA THR A 657 -7.46 18.59 1.76
C THR A 657 -7.31 17.31 0.95
N LEU A 658 -8.05 17.23 -0.15
CA LEU A 658 -8.00 16.14 -1.12
C LEU A 658 -7.47 16.68 -2.45
N GLU A 659 -6.39 16.09 -2.95
CA GLU A 659 -5.92 16.32 -4.31
C GLU A 659 -6.35 15.15 -5.20
N LEU A 660 -7.06 15.47 -6.28
CA LEU A 660 -7.59 14.49 -7.24
C LEU A 660 -6.83 14.58 -8.56
N TYR A 661 -6.17 13.48 -8.92
CA TYR A 661 -5.50 13.31 -10.21
C TYR A 661 -6.34 12.39 -11.08
N VAL A 662 -6.95 12.96 -12.12
CA VAL A 662 -7.73 12.21 -13.10
C VAL A 662 -6.82 11.87 -14.27
N ARG A 663 -6.71 10.58 -14.60
CA ARG A 663 -5.94 10.13 -15.75
C ARG A 663 -6.70 10.49 -17.03
N PRO A 664 -6.16 11.32 -17.93
CA PRO A 664 -6.78 11.52 -19.23
C PRO A 664 -6.63 10.21 -20.02
N GLY A 665 -7.75 9.59 -20.42
CA GLY A 665 -7.68 8.37 -21.21
C GLY A 665 -6.94 8.60 -22.53
N ASP A 666 -6.11 7.64 -22.95
CA ASP A 666 -5.34 7.71 -24.22
C ASP A 666 -6.21 7.97 -25.46
N TYR A 667 -7.50 7.63 -25.37
CA TYR A 667 -8.48 7.87 -26.41
C TYR A 667 -8.92 9.35 -26.51
N VAL A 668 -8.71 10.19 -25.49
CA VAL A 668 -9.23 11.57 -25.43
C VAL A 668 -8.72 12.43 -26.60
N PRO A 669 -7.41 12.46 -26.95
CA PRO A 669 -6.96 13.16 -28.14
C PRO A 669 -7.61 12.63 -29.42
N TRP A 670 -7.85 11.33 -29.52
CA TRP A 670 -8.48 10.70 -30.68
C TRP A 670 -9.97 11.00 -30.78
N VAL A 671 -10.69 11.04 -29.65
CA VAL A 671 -12.07 11.51 -29.58
C VAL A 671 -12.14 12.98 -29.99
N PHE A 672 -11.19 13.81 -29.55
CA PHE A 672 -11.11 15.20 -29.98
C PHE A 672 -10.89 15.33 -31.49
N VAL A 673 -9.92 14.58 -32.05
CA VAL A 673 -9.65 14.57 -33.50
C VAL A 673 -10.85 14.09 -34.30
N THR A 674 -11.53 13.04 -33.87
CA THR A 674 -12.73 12.53 -34.54
C THR A 674 -13.88 13.53 -34.47
N LEU A 675 -14.09 14.18 -33.32
CA LEU A 675 -15.09 15.22 -33.15
C LEU A 675 -14.82 16.44 -34.05
N VAL A 676 -13.58 16.93 -34.07
CA VAL A 676 -13.16 18.05 -34.93
C VAL A 676 -13.33 17.69 -36.41
N THR A 677 -12.97 16.48 -36.79
CA THR A 677 -13.14 15.98 -38.16
C THR A 677 -14.63 15.91 -38.53
N ALA A 678 -15.49 15.41 -37.64
CA ALA A 678 -16.93 15.37 -37.87
C ALA A 678 -17.53 16.77 -38.03
N ILE A 679 -17.11 17.73 -37.18
CA ILE A 679 -17.52 19.13 -37.27
C ILE A 679 -17.08 19.75 -38.61
N ALA A 680 -15.85 19.50 -39.04
CA ALA A 680 -15.33 20.01 -40.32
C ALA A 680 -16.09 19.46 -41.53
N ILE A 681 -16.44 18.16 -41.50
CA ILE A 681 -17.24 17.53 -42.56
C ILE A 681 -18.64 18.16 -42.61
N LEU A 682 -19.31 18.31 -41.45
CA LEU A 682 -20.63 18.93 -41.38
C LEU A 682 -20.60 20.39 -41.85
N ALA A 683 -19.60 21.16 -41.44
CA ALA A 683 -19.41 22.54 -41.90
C ALA A 683 -19.19 22.60 -43.42
N GLY A 684 -18.39 21.69 -43.98
CA GLY A 684 -18.18 21.59 -45.43
C GLY A 684 -19.47 21.30 -46.20
N VAL A 685 -20.32 20.41 -45.69
CA VAL A 685 -21.64 20.13 -46.28
C VAL A 685 -22.53 21.38 -46.23
N VAL A 686 -22.60 22.06 -45.09
CA VAL A 686 -23.41 23.28 -44.93
C VAL A 686 -22.94 24.39 -45.88
N VAL A 687 -21.63 24.62 -45.98
CA VAL A 687 -21.06 25.62 -46.89
C VAL A 687 -21.33 25.25 -48.35
N SER A 688 -21.21 23.97 -48.71
CA SER A 688 -21.50 23.49 -50.07
C SER A 688 -22.97 23.70 -50.43
N LEU A 689 -23.89 23.37 -49.51
CA LEU A 689 -25.33 23.56 -49.72
C LEU A 689 -25.67 25.05 -49.87
N ASN A 690 -25.14 25.90 -48.98
CA ASN A 690 -25.34 27.35 -49.05
C ASN A 690 -24.78 27.95 -50.35
N TRP A 691 -23.62 27.47 -50.81
CA TRP A 691 -23.05 27.91 -52.08
C TRP A 691 -23.88 27.47 -53.29
N MET A 692 -24.43 26.25 -53.25
CA MET A 692 -25.34 25.76 -54.29
C MET A 692 -26.66 26.55 -54.31
N GLU A 693 -27.25 26.80 -53.14
CA GLU A 693 -28.46 27.60 -52.97
C GLU A 693 -28.27 29.02 -53.52
N LYS A 694 -27.21 29.72 -53.09
CA LYS A 694 -26.87 31.05 -53.59
C LYS A 694 -26.67 31.10 -55.11
N ARG A 695 -26.09 30.04 -55.68
CA ARG A 695 -25.88 29.93 -57.13
C ARG A 695 -27.18 29.66 -57.88
N GLU A 696 -28.12 28.94 -57.29
CA GLU A 696 -29.46 28.72 -57.85
C GLU A 696 -30.29 30.00 -57.79
N ASP A 697 -30.29 30.70 -56.65
CA ASP A 697 -30.92 32.02 -56.48
C ASP A 697 -30.42 33.05 -57.50
N GLU A 698 -29.10 33.10 -57.76
CA GLU A 698 -28.53 33.97 -58.78
C GLU A 698 -29.01 33.62 -60.20
N LYS A 699 -29.23 32.33 -60.50
CA LYS A 699 -29.81 31.92 -61.80
C LYS A 699 -31.28 32.33 -61.89
N GLU A 700 -32.06 32.15 -60.83
CA GLU A 700 -33.47 32.56 -60.79
C GLU A 700 -33.62 34.07 -60.94
N ARG A 701 -32.78 34.85 -60.24
CA ARG A 701 -32.75 36.31 -60.36
C ARG A 701 -32.40 36.77 -61.78
N LYS A 702 -31.46 36.10 -62.45
CA LYS A 702 -31.13 36.36 -63.87
C LYS A 702 -32.27 35.99 -64.82
N LYS A 703 -32.98 34.89 -64.57
CA LYS A 703 -34.19 34.52 -65.35
C LYS A 703 -35.31 35.54 -65.16
N ALA A 704 -35.56 36.01 -63.93
CA ALA A 704 -36.56 37.03 -63.64
C ALA A 704 -36.26 38.38 -64.34
N LEU A 705 -34.99 38.79 -64.37
CA LEU A 705 -34.54 39.98 -65.12
C LEU A 705 -34.75 39.85 -66.64
N HIS A 706 -34.61 38.64 -67.19
CA HIS A 706 -34.87 38.39 -68.61
C HIS A 706 -36.38 38.40 -68.95
N ILE A 707 -37.26 38.00 -68.02
CA ILE A 707 -38.71 38.02 -68.22
C ILE A 707 -39.25 39.46 -68.20
N ILE A 708 -38.73 40.33 -67.32
CA ILE A 708 -39.15 41.74 -67.23
C ILE A 708 -38.80 42.55 -68.50
N ASN A 709 -37.72 42.18 -69.21
CA ASN A 709 -37.36 42.82 -70.48
C ASN A 709 -38.21 42.37 -71.68
N PHE A 710 -38.95 41.26 -71.57
CA PHE A 710 -39.86 40.79 -72.62
C PHE A 710 -41.30 41.31 -72.47
N ASP A 711 -41.72 41.71 -71.26
CA ASP A 711 -43.02 42.39 -71.02
C ASP A 711 -42.97 43.92 -71.27
N ALA A 712 -41.78 44.48 -71.55
CA ALA A 712 -41.58 45.90 -71.86
C ALA A 712 -41.38 46.20 -73.36
N LEU A 713 -41.62 45.21 -74.23
CA LEU A 713 -41.74 45.30 -75.69
C LEU A 713 -43.16 44.88 -76.08
#